data_AF-A0AA39CLD0-F1
#
_entry.id   AF-A0AA39CLD0-F1
#
_cell.length_a   1.000
_cell.length_b   1.000
_cell.length_c   1.000
_cell.angle_alpha   90.00
_cell.angle_beta   90.00
_cell.angle_gamma   90.00
#
_symmetry.space_group_name_H-M   'P 1'
#
loop_
_entity.id
_entity.type
_entity.pdbx_description
1 polymer ?
#
loop_
_entity_poly.entity_id
_entity_poly.type
_entity_poly.pdbx_seq_one_letter_code
_entity_poly.pdbx_strand_id
1 'polypeptide(L)'
;MLPQYLHSTYLQYKSDTDEIATWLATTAKRCGFAADLLIATDPDKPKKLKGRARMLAKQAAKAEAAKHGEAATSLTPATKAPKYTVAVKDYLPMAQNITAFHKPPVKVPDSFAKTLDRAISLRKQVGAGISSSPGGVNARDPDDEKSDATHSFFVGVLEAVRDTLKPRMSPAASKKFGLAQSTSNKSNVGATVTNIFSLLEIEESVATPEADSQAPPVAPAATASSYEYQAELVTDLEEAMVALTCLLTDFASLRTVIGETWEGYKIGLFDLVAASIATNTALELTRRLEGEQEKAFSAHGGASRLIQLYYGACLLGENMDSHFRELPGDDFNFAMFHVADSIMLPTFKLLEAYMDVLQPGSVPLHKPGFYGVYDPSADRSKMTNREKFQEDKIVLLEILPDFTMLARGSRDTPELDEFTRSLFKAIDSKEVSLSLAFSAQVFLDIHHILRTQVVRGFSDLCTVGTMIEGSINRNFELHKNLRIDTWPASNDEGLRQIVQYVQAVCRTDPIADMRSRVAAFRQVEVERNRLMKNHPVMCGLAIYHMKAMFYEAGVTFANAWGSVLFTAHLYSALTAEKVATGRWKDMDLLLSIQDQERMFVGEAPKSADQYLRRYSLAMGYSASNFAKNKRRQNRATASAAGPRSLREQAEVSRMFMQRYVRGGSTTEMTTQDVENVLEKSNWLELDADEGDAGPVLERQTKAEVKSRLKDKWKTKQQISIPDLLRTLRMSLQAEIVEFSFDYFLMHRQCWRLLRTLKDATQPRMTEIFGQGYLERENQLPFLVGYIFLLMSQDQDIAKEAGLRLPSANFRTASRELLERAAVVLEGMISVGAEKVLTTIMRNVYNIEFELDEDEEQPNVET
;
A
#
# COMPACT_ATOMS: atom_id res chain seq x y z
N MET A 1 -8.36 3.57 -14.67
CA MET A 1 -9.28 4.38 -13.85
C MET A 1 -8.94 4.05 -12.41
N LEU A 2 -8.60 5.05 -11.60
CA LEU A 2 -8.51 4.85 -10.16
C LEU A 2 -9.83 4.29 -9.61
N PRO A 3 -9.79 3.52 -8.50
CA PRO A 3 -10.98 3.21 -7.72
C PRO A 3 -11.81 4.49 -7.50
N GLN A 4 -13.13 4.44 -7.76
CA GLN A 4 -13.99 5.64 -7.85
C GLN A 4 -14.00 6.55 -6.61
N TYR A 5 -13.54 6.03 -5.47
CA TYR A 5 -13.52 6.68 -4.16
C TYR A 5 -12.15 7.21 -3.75
N LEU A 6 -11.10 7.00 -4.56
CA LEU A 6 -9.82 7.68 -4.41
C LEU A 6 -9.89 9.00 -5.16
N HIS A 7 -9.91 10.10 -4.41
CA HIS A 7 -9.97 11.43 -4.98
C HIS A 7 -8.56 11.95 -5.27
N SER A 8 -8.28 12.17 -6.56
CA SER A 8 -7.19 13.05 -6.98
C SER A 8 -7.63 14.51 -6.88
N THR A 9 -6.67 15.43 -6.84
CA THR A 9 -6.98 16.88 -6.82
C THR A 9 -7.82 17.27 -8.04
N TYR A 10 -7.57 16.65 -9.21
CA TYR A 10 -8.34 16.92 -10.43
C TYR A 10 -9.78 16.38 -10.35
N LEU A 11 -9.99 15.17 -9.80
CA LEU A 11 -11.34 14.63 -9.61
C LEU A 11 -12.13 15.45 -8.59
N GLN A 12 -11.50 15.94 -7.53
CA GLN A 12 -12.13 16.86 -6.58
C GLN A 12 -12.55 18.15 -7.28
N TYR A 13 -11.65 18.76 -8.04
CA TYR A 13 -11.94 19.95 -8.82
C TYR A 13 -13.13 19.77 -9.78
N LYS A 14 -13.18 18.63 -10.48
CA LYS A 14 -14.30 18.32 -11.36
C LYS A 14 -15.61 18.15 -10.58
N SER A 15 -15.55 17.42 -9.45
CA SER A 15 -16.69 17.26 -8.54
C SER A 15 -17.20 18.60 -8.02
N ASP A 16 -16.30 19.52 -7.69
CA ASP A 16 -16.66 20.86 -7.21
C ASP A 16 -17.38 21.67 -8.28
N THR A 17 -16.85 21.63 -9.49
CA THR A 17 -17.42 22.36 -10.62
C THR A 17 -18.80 21.80 -10.97
N ASP A 18 -18.98 20.48 -10.89
CA ASP A 18 -20.25 19.77 -11.08
C ASP A 18 -21.24 20.04 -9.92
N GLU A 19 -20.77 20.13 -8.67
CA GLU A 19 -21.57 20.51 -7.50
C GLU A 19 -22.06 21.95 -7.63
N ILE A 20 -21.20 22.87 -8.09
CA ILE A 20 -21.56 24.27 -8.35
C ILE A 20 -22.67 24.34 -9.41
N ALA A 21 -22.47 23.66 -10.53
CA ALA A 21 -23.46 23.57 -11.62
C ALA A 21 -24.80 23.00 -11.12
N THR A 22 -24.74 21.90 -10.38
CA THR A 22 -25.90 21.20 -9.85
C THR A 22 -26.68 22.06 -8.87
N TRP A 23 -26.00 22.67 -7.90
CA TRP A 23 -26.65 23.52 -6.91
C TRP A 23 -27.28 24.75 -7.56
N LEU A 24 -26.58 25.41 -8.49
CA LEU A 24 -27.13 26.57 -9.22
C LEU A 24 -28.36 26.16 -10.04
N ALA A 25 -28.29 25.10 -10.84
CA ALA A 25 -29.38 24.68 -11.70
C ALA A 25 -30.60 24.20 -10.90
N THR A 26 -30.40 23.36 -9.88
CA THR A 26 -31.49 22.86 -9.04
C THR A 26 -32.15 23.97 -8.23
N THR A 27 -31.36 24.87 -7.65
CA THR A 27 -31.86 25.96 -6.82
C THR A 27 -32.54 27.04 -7.67
N ALA A 28 -31.95 27.43 -8.79
CA ALA A 28 -32.57 28.38 -9.72
C ALA A 28 -33.90 27.84 -10.28
N LYS A 29 -33.96 26.54 -10.63
CA LYS A 29 -35.21 25.89 -11.07
C LYS A 29 -36.29 25.93 -9.99
N ARG A 30 -35.93 25.69 -8.71
CA ARG A 30 -36.85 25.87 -7.58
C ARG A 30 -37.32 27.32 -7.41
N CYS A 31 -36.49 28.28 -7.77
CA CYS A 31 -36.82 29.71 -7.81
C CYS A 31 -37.56 30.15 -9.09
N GLY A 32 -38.01 29.22 -9.95
CA GLY A 32 -38.80 29.51 -11.14
C GLY A 32 -37.98 29.81 -12.41
N PHE A 33 -36.69 29.49 -12.44
CA PHE A 33 -35.86 29.59 -13.64
C PHE A 33 -36.33 28.59 -14.70
N ALA A 34 -36.50 29.02 -15.95
CA ALA A 34 -36.98 28.18 -17.03
C ALA A 34 -35.97 27.07 -17.36
N ALA A 35 -36.44 25.81 -17.39
CA ALA A 35 -35.60 24.64 -17.66
C ALA A 35 -35.12 24.57 -19.13
N ASP A 36 -35.73 25.35 -20.02
CA ASP A 36 -35.50 25.35 -21.46
C ASP A 36 -34.11 25.92 -21.86
N LEU A 37 -33.41 26.53 -20.90
CA LEU A 37 -32.03 27.04 -21.05
C LEU A 37 -30.97 25.97 -20.75
N LEU A 38 -31.35 24.81 -20.20
CA LEU A 38 -30.44 23.70 -19.90
C LEU A 38 -30.31 22.78 -21.13
N ILE A 39 -29.10 22.58 -21.63
CA ILE A 39 -28.87 21.73 -22.80
C ILE A 39 -29.03 20.25 -22.37
N ALA A 40 -30.08 19.59 -22.88
CA ALA A 40 -30.25 18.15 -22.70
C ALA A 40 -29.22 17.40 -23.57
N THR A 41 -28.35 16.61 -22.94
CA THR A 41 -27.48 15.67 -23.65
C THR A 41 -28.14 14.29 -23.67
N ASP A 42 -28.55 13.85 -24.86
CA ASP A 42 -29.04 12.49 -25.11
C ASP A 42 -27.81 11.56 -25.29
N PRO A 43 -27.52 10.62 -24.38
CA PRO A 43 -26.25 9.90 -24.37
C PRO A 43 -26.05 8.89 -25.52
N ASP A 44 -26.93 8.82 -26.53
CA ASP A 44 -26.93 7.75 -27.55
C ASP A 44 -27.06 8.19 -29.03
N LYS A 45 -26.66 9.41 -29.41
CA LYS A 45 -26.51 9.77 -30.83
C LYS A 45 -25.04 9.77 -31.28
N PRO A 46 -24.54 8.69 -31.91
CA PRO A 46 -23.24 8.76 -32.57
C PRO A 46 -23.33 9.71 -33.77
N LYS A 47 -22.29 10.55 -33.95
CA LYS A 47 -22.08 11.34 -35.19
C LYS A 47 -22.25 10.41 -36.39
N LYS A 48 -23.17 10.74 -37.31
CA LYS A 48 -23.48 9.93 -38.51
C LYS A 48 -22.20 9.64 -39.32
N LEU A 49 -21.62 8.46 -39.16
CA LEU A 49 -20.57 7.95 -40.04
C LEU A 49 -21.17 7.72 -41.44
N LYS A 50 -20.60 8.38 -42.46
CA LYS A 50 -21.00 8.24 -43.87
C LYS A 50 -20.07 7.26 -44.61
N GLY A 51 -20.63 6.54 -45.57
CA GLY A 51 -19.88 5.71 -46.52
C GLY A 51 -19.36 4.38 -45.97
N ARG A 52 -18.23 3.91 -46.52
CA ARG A 52 -17.63 2.58 -46.34
C ARG A 52 -17.39 2.19 -44.86
N ALA A 53 -17.16 3.18 -43.99
CA ALA A 53 -17.03 2.98 -42.54
C ALA A 53 -18.30 2.41 -41.88
N ARG A 54 -19.50 2.79 -42.37
CA ARG A 54 -20.78 2.26 -41.87
C ARG A 54 -20.99 0.79 -42.25
N MET A 55 -20.44 0.36 -43.39
CA MET A 55 -20.58 -1.02 -43.86
C MET A 55 -19.64 -1.96 -43.09
N LEU A 56 -18.40 -1.53 -42.83
CA LEU A 56 -17.41 -2.28 -42.07
C LEU A 56 -17.81 -2.45 -40.60
N ALA A 57 -18.33 -1.39 -39.95
CA ALA A 57 -18.84 -1.47 -38.58
C ALA A 57 -20.05 -2.42 -38.46
N LYS A 58 -20.92 -2.47 -39.48
CA LYS A 58 -22.09 -3.35 -39.52
C LYS A 58 -21.72 -4.82 -39.79
N GLN A 59 -20.61 -5.07 -40.49
CA GLN A 59 -20.07 -6.42 -40.69
C GLN A 59 -19.34 -6.92 -39.44
N ALA A 60 -18.61 -6.05 -38.72
CA ALA A 60 -17.98 -6.38 -37.45
C ALA A 60 -19.01 -6.71 -36.35
N ALA A 61 -20.07 -5.91 -36.23
CA ALA A 61 -21.14 -6.14 -35.25
C ALA A 61 -21.94 -7.44 -35.53
N LYS A 62 -22.09 -7.84 -36.79
CA LYS A 62 -22.71 -9.13 -37.15
C LYS A 62 -21.81 -10.33 -36.88
N ALA A 63 -20.48 -10.15 -36.90
CA ALA A 63 -19.53 -11.19 -36.56
C ALA A 63 -19.42 -11.43 -35.03
N GLU A 64 -19.63 -10.39 -34.21
CA GLU A 64 -19.67 -10.54 -32.75
C GLU A 64 -20.98 -11.14 -32.23
N ALA A 65 -22.13 -10.78 -32.82
CA ALA A 65 -23.43 -11.33 -32.42
C ALA A 65 -23.57 -12.85 -32.68
N ALA A 66 -22.73 -13.44 -33.54
CA ALA A 66 -22.71 -14.88 -33.81
C ALA A 66 -21.84 -15.69 -32.82
N LYS A 67 -21.08 -15.03 -31.94
CA LYS A 67 -20.15 -15.69 -30.99
C LYS A 67 -20.69 -15.92 -29.58
N HIS A 68 -21.81 -15.30 -29.21
CA HIS A 68 -22.41 -15.48 -27.89
C HIS A 68 -23.85 -15.98 -28.01
N GLY A 69 -23.98 -17.31 -27.97
CA GLY A 69 -25.27 -17.98 -27.83
C GLY A 69 -25.84 -17.81 -26.42
N GLU A 70 -27.14 -17.47 -26.39
CA GLU A 70 -28.16 -17.64 -25.35
C GLU A 70 -27.75 -17.84 -23.88
N ALA A 71 -28.11 -16.88 -23.03
CA ALA A 71 -29.21 -16.98 -22.06
C ALA A 71 -29.00 -15.99 -20.90
N ALA A 72 -29.71 -14.86 -20.91
CA ALA A 72 -29.87 -14.01 -19.73
C ALA A 72 -31.34 -13.64 -19.57
N THR A 73 -31.96 -14.29 -18.60
CA THR A 73 -33.32 -14.10 -18.13
C THR A 73 -33.53 -12.67 -17.65
N SER A 74 -34.70 -12.12 -17.98
CA SER A 74 -35.15 -10.75 -17.73
C SER A 74 -34.93 -10.23 -16.29
N LEU A 75 -34.09 -9.21 -16.16
CA LEU A 75 -34.19 -8.20 -15.11
C LEU A 75 -34.43 -6.85 -15.80
N THR A 76 -35.52 -6.19 -15.41
CA THR A 76 -35.94 -4.87 -15.86
C THR A 76 -34.82 -3.83 -15.71
N PRO A 77 -34.57 -2.94 -16.69
CA PRO A 77 -33.57 -1.90 -16.54
C PRO A 77 -34.09 -0.80 -15.60
N ALA A 78 -33.34 -0.51 -14.54
CA ALA A 78 -33.52 0.73 -13.81
C ALA A 78 -33.24 1.91 -14.75
N THR A 79 -34.22 2.77 -14.95
CA THR A 79 -34.11 4.00 -15.75
C THR A 79 -33.08 4.93 -15.11
N LYS A 80 -31.91 5.10 -15.74
CA LYS A 80 -30.93 6.14 -15.38
C LYS A 80 -31.54 7.52 -15.62
N ALA A 81 -31.40 8.43 -14.66
CA ALA A 81 -31.84 9.81 -14.78
C ALA A 81 -31.15 10.52 -15.97
N PRO A 82 -31.85 11.44 -16.67
CA PRO A 82 -31.24 12.24 -17.74
C PRO A 82 -30.16 13.19 -17.18
N LYS A 83 -28.98 13.21 -17.85
CA LYS A 83 -27.87 14.13 -17.54
C LYS A 83 -28.02 15.44 -18.32
N TYR A 84 -27.81 16.57 -17.66
CA TYR A 84 -27.90 17.91 -18.26
C TYR A 84 -26.59 18.66 -18.10
N THR A 85 -26.09 19.28 -19.17
CA THR A 85 -24.89 20.12 -19.10
C THR A 85 -25.29 21.57 -18.88
N VAL A 86 -24.72 22.19 -17.85
CA VAL A 86 -24.92 23.61 -17.53
C VAL A 86 -23.78 24.42 -18.14
N ALA A 87 -24.10 25.32 -19.07
CA ALA A 87 -23.10 26.19 -19.66
C ALA A 87 -22.69 27.30 -18.70
N VAL A 88 -21.42 27.67 -18.73
CA VAL A 88 -20.81 28.64 -17.79
C VAL A 88 -21.52 30.00 -17.84
N LYS A 89 -21.88 30.44 -19.05
CA LYS A 89 -22.63 31.67 -19.30
C LYS A 89 -23.96 31.75 -18.53
N ASP A 90 -24.55 30.62 -18.16
CA ASP A 90 -25.84 30.55 -17.48
C ASP A 90 -25.71 30.59 -15.95
N TYR A 91 -24.50 30.49 -15.39
CA TYR A 91 -24.28 30.46 -13.94
C TYR A 91 -24.69 31.77 -13.26
N LEU A 92 -24.29 32.92 -13.83
CA LEU A 92 -24.63 34.24 -13.27
C LEU A 92 -26.14 34.54 -13.36
N PRO A 93 -26.83 34.31 -14.51
CA PRO A 93 -28.30 34.40 -14.58
C PRO A 93 -29.01 33.54 -13.53
N MET A 94 -28.52 32.31 -13.27
CA MET A 94 -29.07 31.44 -12.23
C MET A 94 -28.88 32.04 -10.83
N ALA A 95 -27.68 32.52 -10.51
CA ALA A 95 -27.38 33.14 -9.23
C ALA A 95 -28.23 34.40 -8.96
N GLN A 96 -28.40 35.25 -9.99
CA GLN A 96 -29.25 36.44 -9.90
C GLN A 96 -30.71 36.07 -9.61
N ASN A 97 -31.24 35.03 -10.27
CA ASN A 97 -32.60 34.56 -10.03
C ASN A 97 -32.78 34.02 -8.60
N ILE A 98 -31.79 33.29 -8.09
CA ILE A 98 -31.79 32.79 -6.70
C ILE A 98 -31.81 33.95 -5.70
N THR A 99 -30.96 34.97 -5.91
CA THR A 99 -30.89 36.15 -5.01
C THR A 99 -32.15 37.01 -5.08
N ALA A 100 -32.82 37.10 -6.24
CA ALA A 100 -34.09 37.80 -6.43
C ALA A 100 -35.30 37.06 -5.83
N PHE A 101 -35.14 35.77 -5.47
CA PHE A 101 -36.22 34.98 -4.89
C PHE A 101 -36.39 35.24 -3.38
N HIS A 102 -37.61 35.61 -2.97
CA HIS A 102 -37.91 36.07 -1.60
C HIS A 102 -38.93 35.21 -0.85
N LYS A 103 -39.44 34.10 -1.41
CA LYS A 103 -40.58 33.36 -0.83
C LYS A 103 -40.39 31.83 -0.76
N PRO A 104 -39.77 31.27 0.30
CA PRO A 104 -38.91 31.94 1.27
C PRO A 104 -37.53 32.28 0.67
N PRO A 105 -36.78 33.22 1.27
CA PRO A 105 -35.44 33.54 0.81
C PRO A 105 -34.51 32.33 0.92
N VAL A 106 -33.85 31.97 -0.19
CA VAL A 106 -32.82 30.92 -0.22
C VAL A 106 -31.64 31.35 0.66
N LYS A 107 -31.18 30.43 1.53
CA LYS A 107 -29.92 30.51 2.26
C LYS A 107 -28.86 29.68 1.53
N VAL A 108 -27.68 30.23 1.35
CA VAL A 108 -26.55 29.53 0.72
C VAL A 108 -25.89 28.64 1.77
N PRO A 109 -25.75 27.33 1.55
CA PRO A 109 -25.02 26.45 2.46
C PRO A 109 -23.54 26.84 2.56
N ASP A 110 -22.96 26.75 3.76
CA ASP A 110 -21.54 27.04 3.97
C ASP A 110 -20.63 26.07 3.18
N SER A 111 -21.09 24.83 2.96
CA SER A 111 -20.40 23.85 2.11
C SER A 111 -20.29 24.33 0.65
N PHE A 112 -21.37 24.85 0.08
CA PHE A 112 -21.38 25.40 -1.28
C PHE A 112 -20.45 26.62 -1.40
N ALA A 113 -20.46 27.51 -0.38
CA ALA A 113 -19.56 28.66 -0.37
C ALA A 113 -18.09 28.21 -0.40
N LYS A 114 -17.70 27.22 0.42
CA LYS A 114 -16.36 26.63 0.40
C LYS A 114 -16.01 26.02 -0.97
N THR A 115 -16.92 25.25 -1.56
CA THR A 115 -16.74 24.65 -2.90
C THR A 115 -16.50 25.73 -3.97
N LEU A 116 -17.29 26.81 -3.94
CA LEU A 116 -17.17 27.93 -4.87
C LEU A 116 -15.83 28.66 -4.73
N ASP A 117 -15.36 28.92 -3.51
CA ASP A 117 -14.06 29.58 -3.30
C ASP A 117 -12.88 28.71 -3.68
N ARG A 118 -12.96 27.39 -3.44
CA ARG A 118 -11.92 26.45 -3.86
C ARG A 118 -11.78 26.43 -5.39
N ALA A 119 -12.90 26.37 -6.11
CA ALA A 119 -12.91 26.42 -7.58
C ALA A 119 -12.37 27.74 -8.13
N ILE A 120 -12.73 28.88 -7.53
CA ILE A 120 -12.21 30.20 -7.92
C ILE A 120 -10.70 30.29 -7.66
N SER A 121 -10.24 29.84 -6.49
CA SER A 121 -8.83 29.95 -6.10
C SER A 121 -7.91 29.15 -7.02
N LEU A 122 -8.28 27.90 -7.32
CA LEU A 122 -7.53 27.05 -8.23
C LEU A 122 -7.46 27.64 -9.65
N ARG A 123 -8.59 28.12 -10.20
CA ARG A 123 -8.59 28.72 -11.54
C ARG A 123 -7.81 30.04 -11.59
N LYS A 124 -7.86 30.88 -10.54
CA LYS A 124 -7.05 32.10 -10.47
C LYS A 124 -5.55 31.84 -10.48
N GLN A 125 -5.12 30.78 -9.81
CA GLN A 125 -3.72 30.37 -9.79
C GLN A 125 -3.21 30.05 -11.20
N VAL A 126 -4.02 29.35 -12.00
CA VAL A 126 -3.71 29.04 -13.40
C VAL A 126 -3.75 30.29 -14.28
N GLY A 127 -4.76 31.14 -14.12
CA GLY A 127 -4.93 32.37 -14.91
C GLY A 127 -3.81 33.39 -14.78
N ALA A 128 -3.33 33.62 -13.56
CA ALA A 128 -2.23 34.54 -13.30
C ALA A 128 -0.94 34.14 -14.03
N GLY A 129 -0.73 32.83 -14.27
CA GLY A 129 0.41 32.31 -15.01
C GLY A 129 0.29 32.41 -16.53
N ILE A 130 -0.92 32.29 -17.10
CA ILE A 130 -1.12 32.29 -18.56
C ILE A 130 -1.21 33.71 -19.11
N SER A 131 -1.97 34.61 -18.47
CA SER A 131 -2.18 35.99 -18.95
C SER A 131 -0.94 36.89 -18.86
N SER A 132 0.12 36.44 -18.18
CA SER A 132 1.36 37.17 -17.95
C SER A 132 2.47 36.87 -18.97
N SER A 133 2.15 36.29 -20.13
CA SER A 133 3.07 36.15 -21.28
C SER A 133 3.09 37.39 -22.19
N PRO A 134 4.09 38.29 -22.11
CA PRO A 134 4.34 39.29 -23.15
C PRO A 134 5.57 38.98 -24.02
N GLY A 135 6.25 37.84 -23.86
CA GLY A 135 7.56 37.60 -24.49
C GLY A 135 7.68 36.30 -25.28
N GLY A 136 7.26 36.32 -26.54
CA GLY A 136 7.49 35.22 -27.49
C GLY A 136 7.09 35.63 -28.90
N VAL A 137 7.89 36.48 -29.53
CA VAL A 137 7.75 36.85 -30.96
C VAL A 137 8.05 35.60 -31.79
N ASN A 138 7.04 34.77 -32.01
CA ASN A 138 6.81 33.92 -33.17
C ASN A 138 5.38 33.39 -33.04
N ALA A 139 4.44 34.05 -33.72
CA ALA A 139 3.04 33.68 -33.92
C ALA A 139 2.33 33.08 -32.68
N ARG A 140 1.77 33.94 -31.83
CA ARG A 140 0.64 33.52 -30.98
C ARG A 140 -0.43 32.95 -31.89
N ASP A 141 -0.88 31.74 -31.61
CA ASP A 141 -1.98 31.15 -32.35
C ASP A 141 -3.24 31.98 -32.00
N PRO A 142 -4.08 32.39 -32.97
CA PRO A 142 -5.37 33.02 -32.67
C PRO A 142 -6.29 32.20 -31.74
N ASP A 143 -6.00 30.92 -31.50
CA ASP A 143 -6.67 30.11 -30.49
C ASP A 143 -6.16 30.35 -29.05
N ASP A 144 -4.93 30.83 -28.85
CA ASP A 144 -4.38 31.18 -27.52
C ASP A 144 -5.06 32.43 -26.94
N GLU A 145 -5.26 33.47 -27.76
CA GLU A 145 -5.97 34.70 -27.35
C GLU A 145 -7.45 34.46 -27.01
N LYS A 146 -8.07 33.48 -27.67
CA LYS A 146 -9.44 33.05 -27.33
C LYS A 146 -9.49 32.25 -26.04
N SER A 147 -8.47 31.45 -25.75
CA SER A 147 -8.36 30.70 -24.49
C SER A 147 -8.24 31.67 -23.30
N ASP A 148 -7.38 32.69 -23.39
CA ASP A 148 -7.21 33.72 -22.34
C ASP A 148 -8.49 34.50 -22.04
N ALA A 149 -9.23 34.85 -23.10
CA ALA A 149 -10.53 35.51 -22.99
C ALA A 149 -11.59 34.59 -22.36
N THR A 150 -11.55 33.29 -22.67
CA THR A 150 -12.45 32.27 -22.10
C THR A 150 -12.14 32.01 -20.62
N HIS A 151 -10.87 32.02 -20.24
CA HIS A 151 -10.41 31.88 -18.85
C HIS A 151 -10.92 33.02 -17.96
N SER A 152 -10.56 34.24 -18.34
CA SER A 152 -10.91 35.45 -17.61
C SER A 152 -12.43 35.59 -17.51
N PHE A 153 -13.14 35.15 -18.55
CA PHE A 153 -14.59 35.04 -18.55
C PHE A 153 -15.10 34.01 -17.54
N PHE A 154 -14.57 32.79 -17.50
CA PHE A 154 -15.01 31.75 -16.56
C PHE A 154 -14.77 32.15 -15.10
N VAL A 155 -13.56 32.60 -14.77
CA VAL A 155 -13.22 33.06 -13.42
C VAL A 155 -14.09 34.25 -13.04
N GLY A 156 -14.22 35.23 -13.93
CA GLY A 156 -15.07 36.40 -13.72
C GLY A 156 -16.54 36.04 -13.47
N VAL A 157 -17.07 35.02 -14.17
CA VAL A 157 -18.42 34.50 -13.92
C VAL A 157 -18.55 33.88 -12.54
N LEU A 158 -17.61 33.03 -12.10
CA LEU A 158 -17.65 32.45 -10.75
C LEU A 158 -17.54 33.51 -9.65
N GLU A 159 -16.70 34.53 -9.84
CA GLU A 159 -16.60 35.65 -8.90
C GLU A 159 -17.89 36.46 -8.84
N ALA A 160 -18.48 36.76 -10.00
CA ALA A 160 -19.77 37.45 -10.07
C ALA A 160 -20.90 36.63 -9.41
N VAL A 161 -20.89 35.30 -9.55
CA VAL A 161 -21.81 34.39 -8.86
C VAL A 161 -21.60 34.49 -7.34
N ARG A 162 -20.35 34.42 -6.87
CA ARG A 162 -20.02 34.55 -5.44
C ARG A 162 -20.53 35.88 -4.88
N ASP A 163 -20.23 36.98 -5.56
CA ASP A 163 -20.62 38.32 -5.12
C ASP A 163 -22.14 38.50 -5.11
N THR A 164 -22.84 37.93 -6.10
CA THR A 164 -24.31 37.94 -6.18
C THR A 164 -24.97 37.13 -5.06
N LEU A 165 -24.34 36.04 -4.61
CA LEU A 165 -24.85 35.15 -3.56
C LEU A 165 -24.44 35.58 -2.14
N LYS A 166 -23.42 36.45 -2.01
CA LYS A 166 -22.88 36.95 -0.74
C LYS A 166 -23.94 37.44 0.27
N PRO A 167 -25.01 38.17 -0.12
CA PRO A 167 -26.06 38.59 0.81
C PRO A 167 -26.88 37.45 1.42
N ARG A 168 -26.75 36.22 0.89
CA ARG A 168 -27.49 35.03 1.31
C ARG A 168 -26.61 33.98 2.02
N MET A 169 -25.33 34.28 2.23
CA MET A 169 -24.36 33.45 2.95
C MET A 169 -24.38 33.73 4.47
N SER A 170 -23.85 32.80 5.27
CA SER A 170 -23.71 33.01 6.72
C SER A 170 -22.74 34.18 7.03
N PRO A 171 -22.83 34.82 8.22
CA PRO A 171 -21.88 35.85 8.64
C PRO A 171 -20.44 35.34 8.76
N ALA A 172 -20.25 34.06 9.10
CA ALA A 172 -18.93 33.43 9.21
C ALA A 172 -18.29 33.21 7.83
N ALA A 173 -19.05 32.70 6.86
CA ALA A 173 -18.63 32.64 5.47
C ALA A 173 -18.34 34.07 4.94
N SER A 174 -19.30 34.99 5.10
CA SER A 174 -19.21 36.38 4.63
C SER A 174 -18.01 37.17 5.20
N LYS A 175 -17.58 36.90 6.44
CA LYS A 175 -16.42 37.56 7.09
C LYS A 175 -15.07 37.04 6.60
N LYS A 176 -14.91 35.74 6.33
CA LYS A 176 -13.68 35.20 5.71
C LYS A 176 -13.41 35.86 4.34
N PHE A 177 -14.44 36.33 3.65
CA PHE A 177 -14.34 36.96 2.32
C PHE A 177 -13.99 38.45 2.29
N GLY A 178 -13.99 39.15 3.43
CA GLY A 178 -13.68 40.59 3.49
C GLY A 178 -12.19 40.92 3.63
N LEU A 179 -11.37 39.98 4.11
CA LEU A 179 -9.95 40.20 4.39
C LEU A 179 -9.03 39.92 3.18
N ALA A 180 -9.49 39.20 2.15
CA ALA A 180 -8.68 38.89 0.97
C ALA A 180 -8.48 40.08 0.01
N GLN A 181 -9.25 41.16 0.15
CA GLN A 181 -9.13 42.36 -0.70
C GLN A 181 -8.18 43.44 -0.12
N SER A 182 -7.74 43.35 1.15
CA SER A 182 -6.95 44.41 1.79
C SER A 182 -5.44 44.15 1.89
N THR A 183 -4.92 43.00 1.46
CA THR A 183 -3.49 42.68 1.48
C THR A 183 -2.74 42.99 0.17
N SER A 184 -3.37 43.63 -0.82
CA SER A 184 -2.70 44.01 -2.07
C SER A 184 -1.77 45.24 -1.96
N ASN A 185 -1.60 45.84 -0.77
CA ASN A 185 -0.72 46.99 -0.58
C ASN A 185 0.02 46.92 0.76
N LYS A 186 1.01 46.03 0.87
CA LYS A 186 2.24 46.26 1.64
C LYS A 186 3.27 45.17 1.33
N SER A 187 4.33 45.60 0.66
CA SER A 187 5.56 44.86 0.40
C SER A 187 6.19 44.39 1.72
N ASN A 188 6.31 43.08 1.89
CA ASN A 188 7.40 42.49 2.66
C ASN A 188 7.94 41.29 1.87
N VAL A 189 9.06 41.55 1.20
CA VAL A 189 9.83 40.64 0.38
C VAL A 189 10.52 39.64 1.33
N GLY A 190 10.17 38.36 1.27
CA GLY A 190 10.97 37.32 1.94
C GLY A 190 10.35 35.97 2.29
N ALA A 191 9.05 35.71 2.12
CA ALA A 191 8.47 34.44 2.63
C ALA A 191 7.26 33.89 1.84
N THR A 192 7.19 34.11 0.52
CA THR A 192 5.93 33.89 -0.22
C THR A 192 6.08 32.93 -1.40
N VAL A 193 6.58 31.71 -1.17
CA VAL A 193 6.45 30.62 -2.14
C VAL A 193 6.14 29.26 -1.50
N THR A 194 6.36 29.10 -0.19
CA THR A 194 5.88 27.94 0.57
C THR A 194 4.35 27.82 0.61
N ASN A 195 3.63 28.84 0.08
CA ASN A 195 2.16 28.95 0.12
C ASN A 195 1.47 28.69 -1.24
N ILE A 196 2.16 28.11 -2.23
CA ILE A 196 1.55 27.81 -3.54
C ILE A 196 0.61 26.58 -3.49
N PHE A 197 0.87 25.65 -2.56
CA PHE A 197 0.11 24.39 -2.43
C PHE A 197 -0.73 24.30 -1.15
N SER A 198 -0.46 25.13 -0.13
CA SER A 198 -1.16 25.09 1.17
C SER A 198 -2.62 25.55 1.11
N LEU A 199 -3.05 26.20 0.03
CA LEU A 199 -4.46 26.55 -0.21
C LEU A 199 -5.29 25.41 -0.82
N LEU A 200 -4.65 24.29 -1.21
CA LEU A 200 -5.28 23.08 -1.74
C LEU A 200 -5.23 21.90 -0.76
N GLU A 201 -4.82 22.13 0.50
CA GLU A 201 -4.95 21.11 1.53
C GLU A 201 -6.40 20.61 1.59
N ILE A 202 -6.54 19.29 1.54
CA ILE A 202 -7.80 18.58 1.62
C ILE A 202 -8.35 18.83 3.03
N GLU A 203 -9.07 19.93 3.25
CA GLU A 203 -9.87 20.10 4.47
C GLU A 203 -10.91 18.97 4.47
N GLU A 204 -10.74 18.02 5.38
CA GLU A 204 -11.77 17.04 5.68
C GLU A 204 -13.05 17.80 6.03
N SER A 205 -14.13 17.53 5.28
CA SER A 205 -15.43 18.11 5.55
C SER A 205 -15.93 17.66 6.93
N VAL A 206 -15.62 18.42 7.98
CA VAL A 206 -16.24 18.23 9.29
C VAL A 206 -17.68 18.75 9.18
N ALA A 207 -18.57 17.87 8.73
CA ALA A 207 -19.98 18.00 9.05
C ALA A 207 -20.14 17.45 10.48
N THR A 208 -19.98 18.31 11.47
CA THR A 208 -20.45 18.03 12.82
C THR A 208 -21.97 17.83 12.77
N PRO A 209 -22.51 16.72 13.33
CA PRO A 209 -23.93 16.68 13.64
C PRO A 209 -24.13 17.57 14.87
N GLU A 210 -24.59 18.81 14.67
CA GLU A 210 -25.08 19.62 15.79
C GLU A 210 -26.30 18.93 16.40
N ALA A 211 -26.12 18.43 17.63
CA ALA A 211 -27.19 17.97 18.50
C ALA A 211 -27.97 19.18 19.06
N ASP A 212 -29.28 18.98 19.15
CA ASP A 212 -30.30 19.75 19.87
C ASP A 212 -30.65 21.18 19.45
N SER A 213 -31.83 21.32 18.83
CA SER A 213 -32.92 22.16 19.35
C SER A 213 -34.25 21.85 18.62
N GLN A 214 -35.28 21.52 19.39
CA GLN A 214 -36.65 21.26 18.94
C GLN A 214 -37.27 22.45 18.19
N ALA A 215 -37.83 22.22 17.00
CA ALA A 215 -38.80 23.08 16.32
C ALA A 215 -39.74 22.25 15.40
N PRO A 216 -40.99 22.69 15.15
CA PRO A 216 -42.16 21.83 14.86
C PRO A 216 -42.26 21.32 13.40
N PRO A 217 -43.11 20.31 13.12
CA PRO A 217 -43.05 19.54 11.89
C PRO A 217 -43.61 20.33 10.69
N VAL A 218 -42.79 20.46 9.64
CA VAL A 218 -43.26 20.91 8.33
C VAL A 218 -43.43 19.70 7.41
N ALA A 219 -44.58 19.67 6.73
CA ALA A 219 -45.13 18.64 5.86
C ALA A 219 -44.15 18.02 4.83
N PRO A 220 -44.41 16.77 4.38
CA PRO A 220 -43.50 16.01 3.51
C PRO A 220 -43.28 16.72 2.17
N ALA A 221 -42.01 16.97 1.84
CA ALA A 221 -41.61 17.47 0.55
C ALA A 221 -41.94 16.44 -0.54
N ALA A 222 -42.66 16.91 -1.56
CA ALA A 222 -43.00 16.17 -2.76
C ALA A 222 -41.76 15.56 -3.43
N THR A 223 -41.96 14.38 -4.00
CA THR A 223 -41.03 13.60 -4.83
C THR A 223 -40.22 14.47 -5.80
N ALA A 224 -38.97 14.76 -5.42
CA ALA A 224 -38.00 15.38 -6.32
C ALA A 224 -37.53 14.35 -7.34
N SER A 225 -37.91 14.52 -8.60
CA SER A 225 -37.29 13.84 -9.74
C SER A 225 -35.78 14.13 -9.74
N SER A 226 -34.94 13.11 -9.56
CA SER A 226 -33.48 13.27 -9.55
C SER A 226 -32.98 13.61 -10.96
N TYR A 227 -32.64 14.87 -11.21
CA TYR A 227 -31.90 15.29 -12.40
C TYR A 227 -30.41 15.36 -12.05
N GLU A 228 -29.53 14.83 -12.90
CA GLU A 228 -28.07 14.88 -12.70
C GLU A 228 -27.51 16.00 -13.60
N TYR A 229 -26.88 17.02 -13.02
CA TYR A 229 -26.32 18.16 -13.76
C TYR A 229 -24.79 18.05 -13.79
N GLN A 230 -24.18 18.51 -14.88
CA GLN A 230 -22.72 18.55 -15.03
C GLN A 230 -22.28 19.89 -15.60
N ALA A 231 -21.11 20.38 -15.19
CA ALA A 231 -20.52 21.59 -15.76
C ALA A 231 -20.04 21.36 -17.21
N GLU A 232 -20.10 22.41 -18.02
CA GLU A 232 -19.41 22.45 -19.31
C GLU A 232 -17.89 22.56 -19.08
N LEU A 233 -17.14 21.53 -19.50
CA LEU A 233 -15.68 21.55 -19.52
C LEU A 233 -15.20 21.77 -20.96
N VAL A 234 -14.51 22.88 -21.20
CA VAL A 234 -13.81 23.15 -22.46
C VAL A 234 -12.49 22.38 -22.43
N THR A 235 -12.11 21.78 -23.56
CA THR A 235 -10.85 21.01 -23.69
C THR A 235 -9.79 21.88 -24.36
N ASP A 236 -9.41 22.96 -23.69
CA ASP A 236 -8.43 23.94 -24.14
C ASP A 236 -7.11 23.85 -23.34
N LEU A 237 -6.14 24.69 -23.72
CA LEU A 237 -4.81 24.72 -23.09
C LEU A 237 -4.91 25.03 -21.60
N GLU A 238 -5.87 25.86 -21.22
CA GLU A 238 -6.09 26.27 -19.85
C GLU A 238 -6.59 25.09 -18.98
N GLU A 239 -7.57 24.33 -19.44
CA GLU A 239 -8.02 23.12 -18.73
C GLU A 239 -6.89 22.09 -18.61
N ALA A 240 -6.03 21.97 -19.63
CA ALA A 240 -4.82 21.14 -19.56
C ALA A 240 -3.81 21.66 -18.51
N MET A 241 -3.69 22.98 -18.34
CA MET A 241 -2.86 23.60 -17.29
C MET A 241 -3.45 23.45 -15.89
N VAL A 242 -4.79 23.46 -15.75
CA VAL A 242 -5.48 23.10 -14.50
C VAL A 242 -5.19 21.64 -14.15
N ALA A 243 -5.35 20.73 -15.10
CA ALA A 243 -5.06 19.31 -14.90
C ALA A 243 -3.59 19.08 -14.51
N LEU A 244 -2.64 19.76 -15.15
CA LEU A 244 -1.23 19.71 -14.78
C LEU A 244 -1.00 20.25 -13.36
N THR A 245 -1.60 21.38 -12.99
CA THR A 245 -1.46 21.96 -11.66
C THR A 245 -1.97 21.02 -10.57
N CYS A 246 -3.15 20.42 -10.77
CA CYS A 246 -3.70 19.40 -9.87
C CYS A 246 -2.77 18.19 -9.76
N LEU A 247 -2.23 17.71 -10.88
CA LEU A 247 -1.31 16.57 -10.91
C LEU A 247 -0.02 16.86 -10.12
N LEU A 248 0.56 18.06 -10.29
CA LEU A 248 1.75 18.48 -9.54
C LEU A 248 1.47 18.62 -8.04
N THR A 249 0.27 19.07 -7.65
CA THR A 249 -0.17 19.09 -6.24
C THR A 249 -0.29 17.69 -5.65
N ASP A 250 -0.86 16.75 -6.41
CA ASP A 250 -0.93 15.34 -6.00
C ASP A 250 0.49 14.76 -5.83
N PHE A 251 1.40 15.07 -6.76
CA PHE A 251 2.80 14.62 -6.69
C PHE A 251 3.52 15.19 -5.47
N ALA A 252 3.38 16.50 -5.19
CA ALA A 252 3.96 17.11 -4.00
C ALA A 252 3.47 16.41 -2.71
N SER A 253 2.17 16.13 -2.62
CA SER A 253 1.57 15.42 -1.48
C SER A 253 2.12 14.00 -1.34
N LEU A 254 2.32 13.28 -2.45
CA LEU A 254 2.91 11.95 -2.45
C LEU A 254 4.39 11.97 -2.04
N ARG A 255 5.19 12.95 -2.50
CA ARG A 255 6.58 13.13 -2.08
C ARG A 255 6.68 13.34 -0.57
N THR A 256 5.76 14.10 0.03
CA THR A 256 5.71 14.28 1.49
C THR A 256 5.54 12.94 2.22
N VAL A 257 4.54 12.12 1.84
CA VAL A 257 4.31 10.81 2.48
C VAL A 257 5.48 9.85 2.28
N ILE A 258 6.09 9.87 1.10
CA ILE A 258 7.30 9.07 0.82
C ILE A 258 8.46 9.56 1.70
N GLY A 259 8.66 10.88 1.81
CA GLY A 259 9.67 11.48 2.68
C GLY A 259 9.51 11.06 4.14
N GLU A 260 8.30 11.17 4.70
CA GLU A 260 7.96 10.67 6.04
C GLU A 260 8.32 9.18 6.21
N THR A 261 8.07 8.38 5.17
CA THR A 261 8.33 6.94 5.17
C THR A 261 9.83 6.64 5.22
N TRP A 262 10.64 7.34 4.45
CA TRP A 262 12.09 7.11 4.41
C TRP A 262 12.83 7.72 5.59
N GLU A 263 12.35 8.83 6.16
CA GLU A 263 12.83 9.32 7.46
C GLU A 263 12.49 8.31 8.57
N GLY A 264 11.29 7.71 8.54
CA GLY A 264 10.94 6.63 9.45
C GLY A 264 11.84 5.40 9.31
N TYR A 265 12.18 4.97 8.09
CA TYR A 265 13.14 3.88 7.88
C TYR A 265 14.55 4.24 8.38
N LYS A 266 15.01 5.48 8.14
CA LYS A 266 16.32 5.97 8.58
C LYS A 266 16.48 5.87 10.10
N ILE A 267 15.45 6.19 10.87
CA ILE A 267 15.45 6.09 12.34
C ILE A 267 15.03 4.70 12.87
N GLY A 268 14.66 3.76 11.99
CA GLY A 268 14.26 2.40 12.37
C GLY A 268 12.80 2.23 12.79
N LEU A 269 11.94 3.24 12.55
CA LEU A 269 10.50 3.18 12.79
C LEU A 269 9.77 2.26 11.79
N PHE A 270 10.22 2.26 10.53
CA PHE A 270 9.69 1.39 9.49
C PHE A 270 10.77 0.44 8.99
N ASP A 271 10.38 -0.80 8.64
CA ASP A 271 11.27 -1.72 7.94
C ASP A 271 11.37 -1.37 6.44
N LEU A 272 12.38 -1.94 5.78
CA LEU A 272 12.64 -1.64 4.37
C LEU A 272 11.50 -2.13 3.46
N VAL A 273 10.78 -3.19 3.84
CA VAL A 273 9.69 -3.77 3.06
C VAL A 273 8.49 -2.82 3.03
N ALA A 274 8.04 -2.36 4.20
CA ALA A 274 6.95 -1.40 4.33
C ALA A 274 7.25 -0.12 3.56
N ALA A 275 8.48 0.42 3.71
CA ALA A 275 8.91 1.61 3.00
C ALA A 275 8.90 1.42 1.47
N SER A 276 9.38 0.27 0.99
CA SER A 276 9.49 -0.01 -0.45
C SER A 276 8.14 -0.28 -1.10
N ILE A 277 7.25 -1.03 -0.46
CA ILE A 277 5.90 -1.30 -0.99
C ILE A 277 5.07 -0.01 -1.02
N ALA A 278 5.11 0.79 0.05
CA ALA A 278 4.39 2.07 0.08
C ALA A 278 4.90 3.02 -1.01
N THR A 279 6.22 3.13 -1.16
CA THR A 279 6.85 3.95 -2.22
C THR A 279 6.43 3.46 -3.61
N ASN A 280 6.58 2.15 -3.89
CA ASN A 280 6.26 1.62 -5.22
C ASN A 280 4.78 1.77 -5.57
N THR A 281 3.88 1.56 -4.59
CA THR A 281 2.44 1.79 -4.74
C THR A 281 2.16 3.25 -5.09
N ALA A 282 2.85 4.21 -4.45
CA ALA A 282 2.73 5.63 -4.78
C ALA A 282 3.18 5.92 -6.22
N LEU A 283 4.30 5.34 -6.67
CA LEU A 283 4.79 5.51 -8.05
C LEU A 283 3.77 5.02 -9.09
N GLU A 284 3.07 3.91 -8.83
CA GLU A 284 2.03 3.43 -9.75
C GLU A 284 0.79 4.31 -9.78
N LEU A 285 0.36 4.81 -8.61
CA LEU A 285 -0.77 5.73 -8.53
C LEU A 285 -0.45 6.99 -9.32
N THR A 286 0.77 7.49 -9.21
CA THR A 286 1.32 8.61 -9.99
C THR A 286 1.22 8.34 -11.50
N ARG A 287 1.66 7.17 -11.97
CA ARG A 287 1.52 6.78 -13.39
C ARG A 287 0.06 6.74 -13.84
N ARG A 288 -0.87 6.31 -12.99
CA ARG A 288 -2.30 6.30 -13.31
C ARG A 288 -2.87 7.71 -13.40
N LEU A 289 -2.52 8.58 -12.45
CA LEU A 289 -2.94 9.97 -12.43
C LEU A 289 -2.51 10.70 -13.70
N GLU A 290 -1.26 10.51 -14.14
CA GLU A 290 -0.79 11.05 -15.42
C GLU A 290 -1.55 10.44 -16.61
N GLY A 291 -1.74 9.11 -16.62
CA GLY A 291 -2.46 8.43 -17.70
C GLY A 291 -3.92 8.84 -17.86
N GLU A 292 -4.58 9.33 -16.80
CA GLU A 292 -5.93 9.91 -16.87
C GLU A 292 -5.95 11.26 -17.62
N GLN A 293 -4.83 11.98 -17.66
CA GLN A 293 -4.67 13.28 -18.32
C GLN A 293 -4.07 13.19 -19.74
N GLU A 294 -3.69 11.99 -20.19
CA GLU A 294 -2.99 11.77 -21.47
C GLU A 294 -3.66 12.46 -22.67
N LYS A 295 -5.00 12.41 -22.74
CA LYS A 295 -5.75 13.06 -23.83
C LYS A 295 -5.65 14.59 -23.79
N ALA A 296 -5.71 15.18 -22.60
CA ALA A 296 -5.56 16.62 -22.43
C ALA A 296 -4.12 17.04 -22.74
N PHE A 297 -3.13 16.29 -22.26
CA PHE A 297 -1.73 16.64 -22.44
C PHE A 297 -1.27 16.48 -23.90
N SER A 298 -1.61 15.37 -24.55
CA SER A 298 -1.22 15.11 -25.94
C SER A 298 -1.79 16.14 -26.93
N ALA A 299 -2.97 16.70 -26.64
CA ALA A 299 -3.57 17.76 -27.46
C ALA A 299 -2.75 19.07 -27.46
N HIS A 300 -1.91 19.29 -26.45
CA HIS A 300 -1.14 20.53 -26.25
C HIS A 300 0.38 20.30 -26.23
N GLY A 301 0.86 19.31 -26.99
CA GLY A 301 2.29 19.04 -27.15
C GLY A 301 2.89 18.14 -26.07
N GLY A 302 2.06 17.49 -25.26
CA GLY A 302 2.48 16.53 -24.24
C GLY A 302 2.98 17.19 -22.96
N ALA A 303 3.31 16.35 -21.98
CA ALA A 303 3.64 16.82 -20.64
C ALA A 303 4.94 17.64 -20.55
N SER A 304 5.94 17.31 -21.38
CA SER A 304 7.19 18.08 -21.49
C SER A 304 6.91 19.55 -21.88
N ARG A 305 6.05 19.78 -22.88
CA ARG A 305 5.67 21.13 -23.30
C ARG A 305 4.90 21.88 -22.20
N LEU A 306 3.95 21.21 -21.55
CA LEU A 306 3.16 21.81 -20.47
C LEU A 306 4.01 22.19 -19.26
N ILE A 307 5.00 21.37 -18.84
CA ILE A 307 5.96 21.77 -17.78
C ILE A 307 6.73 23.03 -18.20
N GLN A 308 7.22 23.08 -19.44
CA GLN A 308 7.99 24.23 -19.90
C GLN A 308 7.15 25.51 -19.91
N LEU A 309 5.88 25.41 -20.31
CA LEU A 309 4.93 26.52 -20.24
C LEU A 309 4.66 26.92 -18.78
N TYR A 310 4.46 25.94 -17.89
CA TYR A 310 4.26 26.18 -16.46
C TYR A 310 5.46 26.91 -15.83
N TYR A 311 6.68 26.43 -16.08
CA TYR A 311 7.89 27.07 -15.58
C TYR A 311 8.05 28.49 -16.14
N GLY A 312 7.83 28.66 -17.45
CA GLY A 312 7.88 29.98 -18.09
C GLY A 312 6.88 30.97 -17.50
N ALA A 313 5.66 30.52 -17.21
CA ALA A 313 4.63 31.30 -16.53
C ALA A 313 5.08 31.74 -15.13
N CYS A 314 5.70 30.86 -14.35
CA CYS A 314 6.24 31.21 -13.03
C CYS A 314 7.37 32.25 -13.12
N LEU A 315 8.27 32.13 -14.10
CA LEU A 315 9.35 33.12 -14.32
C LEU A 315 8.77 34.51 -14.59
N LEU A 316 7.76 34.59 -15.44
CA LEU A 316 7.10 35.84 -15.79
C LEU A 316 6.36 36.46 -14.60
N GLY A 317 5.71 35.63 -13.77
CA GLY A 317 5.08 36.07 -12.53
C GLY A 317 6.04 36.75 -11.55
N GLU A 318 7.32 36.39 -11.57
CA GLU A 318 8.38 37.02 -10.77
C GLU A 318 9.15 38.13 -11.52
N ASN A 319 8.67 38.56 -12.70
CA ASN A 319 9.34 39.53 -13.58
C ASN A 319 10.75 39.10 -14.04
N MET A 320 10.97 37.79 -14.19
CA MET A 320 12.23 37.23 -14.67
C MET A 320 12.15 36.89 -16.17
N ASP A 321 13.21 37.15 -16.92
CA ASP A 321 13.30 36.75 -18.33
C ASP A 321 13.49 35.23 -18.44
N SER A 322 12.68 34.57 -19.27
CA SER A 322 12.71 33.13 -19.52
C SER A 322 14.02 32.65 -20.16
N HIS A 323 14.74 33.56 -20.84
CA HIS A 323 16.04 33.29 -21.46
C HIS A 323 17.21 33.59 -20.54
N PHE A 324 16.98 34.25 -19.40
CA PHE A 324 18.06 34.57 -18.47
C PHE A 324 18.65 33.29 -17.87
N ARG A 325 19.98 33.28 -17.80
CA ARG A 325 20.78 32.24 -17.14
C ARG A 325 21.84 32.96 -16.30
N GLU A 326 22.01 32.54 -15.05
CA GLU A 326 23.01 33.15 -14.16
C GLU A 326 24.43 32.98 -14.71
N LEU A 327 24.75 31.77 -15.19
CA LEU A 327 26.01 31.46 -15.85
C LEU A 327 25.78 30.91 -17.27
N PRO A 328 26.69 31.17 -18.23
CA PRO A 328 26.66 30.53 -19.53
C PRO A 328 26.73 29.00 -19.40
N GLY A 329 25.77 28.30 -19.99
CA GLY A 329 25.68 26.83 -19.94
C GLY A 329 24.76 26.28 -18.85
N ASP A 330 24.12 27.13 -18.04
CA ASP A 330 23.10 26.69 -17.09
C ASP A 330 21.88 26.09 -17.79
N ASP A 331 21.44 24.92 -17.32
CA ASP A 331 20.26 24.22 -17.85
C ASP A 331 18.97 25.05 -17.67
N PHE A 332 18.87 25.79 -16.57
CA PHE A 332 17.76 26.66 -16.22
C PHE A 332 18.22 27.77 -15.26
N ASN A 333 17.33 28.69 -14.89
CA ASN A 333 17.66 29.80 -14.02
C ASN A 333 17.71 29.36 -12.54
N PHE A 334 18.89 29.30 -11.94
CA PHE A 334 19.10 28.82 -10.56
C PHE A 334 18.48 29.72 -9.48
N ALA A 335 18.19 30.98 -9.77
CA ALA A 335 17.43 31.88 -8.90
C ALA A 335 16.01 31.33 -8.68
N MET A 336 15.51 30.61 -9.69
CA MET A 336 14.19 29.98 -9.73
C MET A 336 14.27 28.47 -9.50
N PHE A 337 15.34 28.00 -8.84
CA PHE A 337 15.53 26.60 -8.52
C PHE A 337 14.39 26.04 -7.67
N HIS A 338 13.84 26.81 -6.73
CA HIS A 338 12.75 26.37 -5.89
C HIS A 338 11.47 26.06 -6.68
N VAL A 339 11.17 26.82 -7.75
CA VAL A 339 10.08 26.52 -8.70
C VAL A 339 10.44 25.33 -9.59
N ALA A 340 11.69 25.28 -10.08
CA ALA A 340 12.13 24.17 -10.93
C ALA A 340 12.04 22.83 -10.17
N ASP A 341 12.47 22.80 -8.92
CA ASP A 341 12.45 21.62 -8.04
C ASP A 341 11.02 21.19 -7.67
N SER A 342 10.10 22.14 -7.43
CA SER A 342 8.71 21.82 -7.09
C SER A 342 7.96 21.10 -8.21
N ILE A 343 8.37 21.32 -9.46
CA ILE A 343 7.84 20.64 -10.65
C ILE A 343 8.80 19.57 -11.20
N MET A 344 9.86 19.25 -10.47
CA MET A 344 10.88 18.24 -10.79
C MET A 344 11.58 18.47 -12.14
N LEU A 345 11.62 19.72 -12.61
CA LEU A 345 12.25 20.12 -13.86
C LEU A 345 13.73 19.73 -13.95
N PRO A 346 14.56 19.89 -12.89
CA PRO A 346 15.97 19.48 -12.95
C PRO A 346 16.11 17.99 -13.28
N THR A 347 15.35 17.14 -12.60
CA THR A 347 15.33 15.69 -12.81
C THR A 347 14.80 15.33 -14.20
N PHE A 348 13.74 16.00 -14.66
CA PHE A 348 13.20 15.84 -16.01
C PHE A 348 14.28 16.12 -17.07
N LYS A 349 15.04 17.22 -16.92
CA LYS A 349 16.13 17.60 -17.84
C LYS A 349 17.27 16.61 -17.84
N LEU A 350 17.66 16.07 -16.69
CA LEU A 350 18.70 15.03 -16.60
C LEU A 350 18.30 13.75 -17.34
N LEU A 351 17.03 13.35 -17.23
CA LEU A 351 16.49 12.20 -17.96
C LEU A 351 16.43 12.45 -19.47
N GLU A 352 15.93 13.61 -19.91
CA GLU A 352 15.92 14.00 -21.33
C GLU A 352 17.35 13.94 -21.92
N ALA A 353 18.32 14.56 -21.24
CA ALA A 353 19.71 14.56 -21.66
C ALA A 353 20.30 13.14 -21.75
N TYR A 354 19.92 12.23 -20.84
CA TYR A 354 20.33 10.83 -20.92
C TYR A 354 19.69 10.10 -22.11
N MET A 355 18.41 10.36 -22.39
CA MET A 355 17.71 9.74 -23.53
C MET A 355 18.29 10.18 -24.87
N ASP A 356 18.71 11.43 -24.98
CA ASP A 356 19.33 12.02 -26.18
C ASP A 356 20.67 11.34 -26.55
N VAL A 357 21.49 11.00 -25.54
CA VAL A 357 22.81 10.37 -25.78
C VAL A 357 22.74 8.86 -25.99
N LEU A 358 21.66 8.22 -25.56
CA LEU A 358 21.52 6.77 -25.61
C LEU A 358 21.37 6.28 -27.07
N GLN A 359 22.33 5.53 -27.60
CA GLN A 359 22.22 4.96 -28.96
C GLN A 359 21.66 3.52 -28.92
N PRO A 360 20.89 3.10 -29.95
CA PRO A 360 20.37 1.73 -30.06
C PRO A 360 21.47 0.69 -29.87
N GLY A 361 21.24 -0.29 -28.98
CA GLY A 361 22.22 -1.36 -28.70
C GLY A 361 23.47 -0.95 -27.92
N SER A 362 23.67 0.33 -27.56
CA SER A 362 24.85 0.82 -26.83
C SER A 362 24.53 1.27 -25.40
N VAL A 363 25.40 1.01 -24.42
CA VAL A 363 25.22 1.50 -23.06
C VAL A 363 26.11 2.75 -22.92
N PRO A 364 25.57 3.91 -22.52
CA PRO A 364 26.38 5.11 -22.33
C PRO A 364 27.51 4.87 -21.33
N LEU A 365 28.73 5.22 -21.75
CA LEU A 365 29.95 5.07 -20.96
C LEU A 365 30.45 6.45 -20.56
N HIS A 366 30.73 6.63 -19.28
CA HIS A 366 31.42 7.81 -18.75
C HIS A 366 32.66 7.37 -17.97
N LYS A 367 33.66 8.26 -17.88
CA LYS A 367 34.84 8.02 -17.04
C LYS A 367 34.44 8.18 -15.56
N PRO A 368 35.05 7.45 -14.62
CA PRO A 368 34.86 7.70 -13.19
C PRO A 368 35.09 9.17 -12.86
N GLY A 369 34.17 9.78 -12.10
CA GLY A 369 34.25 11.20 -11.74
C GLY A 369 33.91 12.18 -12.86
N PHE A 370 33.43 11.73 -14.03
CA PHE A 370 33.08 12.60 -15.15
C PHE A 370 32.04 13.67 -14.77
N TYR A 371 31.05 13.30 -13.96
CA TYR A 371 30.06 14.24 -13.45
C TYR A 371 30.48 14.88 -12.12
N GLY A 372 31.60 14.51 -11.53
CA GLY A 372 32.05 14.94 -10.21
C GLY A 372 32.11 13.79 -9.21
N VAL A 373 32.34 14.11 -7.93
CA VAL A 373 32.41 13.14 -6.84
C VAL A 373 31.28 13.45 -5.86
N TYR A 374 30.43 12.46 -5.60
CA TYR A 374 29.37 12.59 -4.61
C TYR A 374 29.92 12.34 -3.19
N ASP A 375 29.73 13.31 -2.30
CA ASP A 375 30.07 13.19 -0.87
C ASP A 375 28.78 13.03 -0.04
N PRO A 376 28.38 11.79 0.30
CA PRO A 376 27.18 11.57 1.10
C PRO A 376 27.31 12.13 2.53
N SER A 377 28.51 12.41 3.04
CA SER A 377 28.71 12.96 4.39
C SER A 377 28.47 14.47 4.48
N ALA A 378 28.47 15.17 3.34
CA ALA A 378 28.21 16.60 3.29
C ALA A 378 26.76 16.94 3.68
N ASP A 379 26.60 18.07 4.39
CA ASP A 379 25.30 18.59 4.78
C ASP A 379 24.63 19.34 3.61
N ARG A 380 23.73 18.63 2.91
CA ARG A 380 23.00 19.15 1.75
C ARG A 380 22.19 20.41 2.06
N SER A 381 21.77 20.64 3.32
CA SER A 381 21.02 21.84 3.69
C SER A 381 21.84 23.14 3.55
N LYS A 382 23.18 23.02 3.65
CA LYS A 382 24.13 24.14 3.52
C LYS A 382 24.61 24.38 2.09
N MET A 383 24.22 23.52 1.15
CA MET A 383 24.61 23.64 -0.25
C MET A 383 23.82 24.71 -0.99
N THR A 384 24.49 25.40 -1.91
CA THR A 384 23.86 26.26 -2.91
C THR A 384 22.98 25.44 -3.85
N ASN A 385 22.01 26.08 -4.52
CA ASN A 385 21.13 25.40 -5.49
C ASN A 385 21.90 24.70 -6.62
N ARG A 386 23.05 25.28 -7.01
CA ARG A 386 23.94 24.72 -8.03
C ARG A 386 24.66 23.47 -7.54
N GLU A 387 25.17 23.49 -6.32
CA GLU A 387 25.78 22.31 -5.69
C GLU A 387 24.74 21.20 -5.49
N LYS A 388 23.51 21.56 -5.10
CA LYS A 388 22.41 20.61 -4.96
C LYS A 388 22.11 19.88 -6.28
N PHE A 389 21.95 20.63 -7.36
CA PHE A 389 21.75 20.08 -8.70
C PHE A 389 22.94 19.25 -9.18
N GLN A 390 24.16 19.66 -8.85
CA GLN A 390 25.36 18.91 -9.20
C GLN A 390 25.40 17.54 -8.51
N GLU A 391 25.04 17.46 -7.22
CA GLU A 391 24.89 16.16 -6.55
C GLU A 391 23.84 15.29 -7.27
N ASP A 392 22.68 15.84 -7.61
CA ASP A 392 21.59 15.10 -8.27
C ASP A 392 22.02 14.56 -9.63
N LYS A 393 22.77 15.37 -10.38
CA LYS A 393 23.38 15.00 -11.66
C LYS A 393 24.34 13.81 -11.51
N ILE A 394 25.19 13.82 -10.48
CA ILE A 394 26.12 12.72 -10.22
C ILE A 394 25.34 11.46 -9.86
N VAL A 395 24.48 11.53 -8.86
CA VAL A 395 23.73 10.38 -8.33
C VAL A 395 22.89 9.71 -9.40
N LEU A 396 22.15 10.49 -10.20
CA LEU A 396 21.27 9.95 -11.23
C LEU A 396 22.02 9.50 -12.49
N LEU A 397 22.87 10.33 -13.08
CA LEU A 397 23.49 10.00 -14.37
C LEU A 397 24.54 8.88 -14.27
N GLU A 398 25.16 8.67 -13.11
CA GLU A 398 26.12 7.58 -12.92
C GLU A 398 25.46 6.21 -12.82
N ILE A 399 24.21 6.13 -12.31
CA ILE A 399 23.48 4.87 -12.14
C ILE A 399 22.65 4.47 -13.37
N LEU A 400 22.18 5.41 -14.20
CA LEU A 400 21.35 5.12 -15.39
C LEU A 400 21.94 4.08 -16.37
N PRO A 401 23.28 3.96 -16.56
CA PRO A 401 23.85 2.87 -17.34
C PRO A 401 23.53 1.47 -16.79
N ASP A 402 23.44 1.30 -15.46
CA ASP A 402 23.10 0.00 -14.85
C ASP A 402 21.64 -0.37 -15.17
N PHE A 403 20.72 0.60 -15.13
CA PHE A 403 19.34 0.39 -15.59
C PHE A 403 19.26 0.08 -17.08
N THR A 404 20.10 0.70 -17.91
CA THR A 404 20.16 0.41 -19.34
C THR A 404 20.66 -0.99 -19.63
N MET A 405 21.62 -1.48 -18.84
CA MET A 405 22.08 -2.87 -18.89
C MET A 405 20.97 -3.82 -18.45
N LEU A 406 20.29 -3.51 -17.35
CA LEU A 406 19.16 -4.31 -16.85
C LEU A 406 18.03 -4.38 -17.87
N ALA A 407 17.67 -3.26 -18.51
CA ALA A 407 16.67 -3.17 -19.58
C ALA A 407 16.98 -4.06 -20.79
N ARG A 408 18.24 -4.45 -20.98
CA ARG A 408 18.71 -5.28 -22.11
C ARG A 408 19.01 -6.72 -21.69
N GLY A 409 18.99 -7.00 -20.40
CA GLY A 409 19.09 -8.33 -19.83
C GLY A 409 17.71 -8.98 -19.69
N SER A 410 17.57 -9.82 -18.66
CA SER A 410 16.27 -10.40 -18.31
C SER A 410 15.36 -9.33 -17.71
N ARG A 411 14.16 -9.16 -18.29
CA ARG A 411 13.09 -8.31 -17.75
C ARG A 411 12.07 -9.11 -16.92
N ASP A 412 12.28 -10.42 -16.76
CA ASP A 412 11.30 -11.36 -16.22
C ASP A 412 11.49 -11.59 -14.72
N THR A 413 11.38 -10.50 -13.94
CA THR A 413 11.46 -10.52 -12.48
C THR A 413 10.17 -9.93 -11.89
N PRO A 414 9.35 -10.73 -11.18
CA PRO A 414 8.07 -10.27 -10.61
C PRO A 414 8.17 -9.05 -9.67
N GLU A 415 9.30 -8.90 -8.99
CA GLU A 415 9.59 -7.87 -8.00
C GLU A 415 10.07 -6.54 -8.57
N LEU A 416 10.12 -6.40 -9.90
CA LEU A 416 10.57 -5.16 -10.54
C LEU A 416 9.75 -3.97 -10.03
N ASP A 417 10.40 -2.87 -9.66
CA ASP A 417 9.73 -1.66 -9.21
C ASP A 417 9.25 -0.79 -10.38
N GLU A 418 8.41 0.20 -10.09
CA GLU A 418 7.79 1.08 -11.07
C GLU A 418 8.76 2.10 -11.67
N PHE A 419 9.79 2.53 -10.92
CA PHE A 419 10.83 3.40 -11.47
C PHE A 419 11.61 2.65 -12.55
N THR A 420 12.04 1.43 -12.26
CA THR A 420 12.74 0.57 -13.21
C THR A 420 11.86 0.25 -14.43
N ARG A 421 10.58 -0.10 -14.24
CA ARG A 421 9.64 -0.31 -15.36
C ARG A 421 9.48 0.93 -16.24
N SER A 422 9.30 2.09 -15.62
CA SER A 422 9.13 3.36 -16.33
C SER A 422 10.40 3.75 -17.10
N LEU A 423 11.58 3.51 -16.52
CA LEU A 423 12.86 3.66 -17.20
C LEU A 423 12.98 2.74 -18.41
N PHE A 424 12.59 1.47 -18.31
CA PHE A 424 12.62 0.55 -19.45
C PHE A 424 11.75 1.06 -20.60
N LYS A 425 10.55 1.53 -20.29
CA LYS A 425 9.65 2.13 -21.28
C LYS A 425 10.30 3.35 -21.95
N ALA A 426 10.90 4.25 -21.18
CA ALA A 426 11.57 5.43 -21.73
C ALA A 426 12.84 5.10 -22.54
N ILE A 427 13.60 4.08 -22.13
CA ILE A 427 14.76 3.58 -22.89
C ILE A 427 14.33 3.06 -24.26
N ASP A 428 13.19 2.36 -24.31
CA ASP A 428 12.62 1.81 -25.55
C ASP A 428 11.97 2.90 -26.42
N SER A 429 11.21 3.83 -25.83
CA SER A 429 10.45 4.86 -26.57
C SER A 429 11.21 6.16 -26.84
N LYS A 430 12.28 6.44 -26.08
CA LYS A 430 12.98 7.74 -26.02
C LYS A 430 12.17 8.89 -25.43
N GLU A 431 11.04 8.61 -24.80
CA GLU A 431 10.16 9.62 -24.23
C GLU A 431 10.18 9.58 -22.71
N VAL A 432 10.35 10.75 -22.08
CA VAL A 432 10.30 10.92 -20.63
C VAL A 432 8.90 11.38 -20.23
N SER A 433 8.21 10.58 -19.40
CA SER A 433 6.92 10.94 -18.81
C SER A 433 7.09 11.72 -17.49
N LEU A 434 6.04 12.41 -17.04
CA LEU A 434 6.02 13.05 -15.72
C LEU A 434 6.16 12.03 -14.60
N SER A 435 5.48 10.88 -14.72
CA SER A 435 5.59 9.78 -13.75
C SER A 435 7.00 9.22 -13.65
N LEU A 436 7.76 9.18 -14.75
CA LEU A 436 9.17 8.80 -14.72
C LEU A 436 10.02 9.87 -14.03
N ALA A 437 9.82 11.15 -14.35
CA ALA A 437 10.53 12.23 -13.67
C ALA A 437 10.23 12.26 -12.16
N PHE A 438 8.98 12.01 -11.77
CA PHE A 438 8.58 11.83 -10.38
C PHE A 438 9.28 10.65 -9.73
N SER A 439 9.31 9.49 -10.39
CA SER A 439 9.96 8.28 -9.87
C SER A 439 11.47 8.48 -9.69
N ALA A 440 12.13 9.15 -10.63
CA ALA A 440 13.53 9.53 -10.53
C ALA A 440 13.77 10.58 -9.44
N GLN A 441 12.84 11.52 -9.25
CA GLN A 441 12.92 12.49 -8.17
C GLN A 441 12.79 11.81 -6.81
N VAL A 442 11.85 10.86 -6.66
CA VAL A 442 11.72 10.05 -5.45
C VAL A 442 12.99 9.25 -5.18
N PHE A 443 13.62 8.68 -6.22
CA PHE A 443 14.93 8.04 -6.09
C PHE A 443 15.97 9.02 -5.50
N LEU A 444 16.05 10.25 -6.01
CA LEU A 444 16.94 11.28 -5.47
C LEU A 444 16.56 11.70 -4.04
N ASP A 445 15.28 11.91 -3.75
CA ASP A 445 14.79 12.28 -2.42
C ASP A 445 15.18 11.23 -1.37
N ILE A 446 15.12 9.94 -1.70
CA ILE A 446 15.59 8.84 -0.84
C ILE A 446 17.09 8.98 -0.55
N HIS A 447 17.90 9.33 -1.56
CA HIS A 447 19.33 9.60 -1.38
C HIS A 447 19.57 10.84 -0.52
N HIS A 448 18.76 11.89 -0.66
CA HIS A 448 18.85 13.09 0.17
C HIS A 448 18.54 12.80 1.63
N ILE A 449 17.56 11.93 1.90
CA ILE A 449 17.16 11.53 3.25
C ILE A 449 18.20 10.60 3.89
N LEU A 450 18.59 9.54 3.17
CA LEU A 450 19.45 8.49 3.73
C LEU A 450 20.94 8.87 3.72
N ARG A 451 21.40 9.64 2.73
CA ARG A 451 22.81 10.07 2.60
C ARG A 451 23.77 8.86 2.71
N THR A 452 24.62 8.81 3.73
CA THR A 452 25.55 7.70 3.98
C THR A 452 24.86 6.36 4.25
N GLN A 453 23.57 6.37 4.63
CA GLN A 453 22.78 5.20 4.97
C GLN A 453 22.10 4.54 3.74
N VAL A 454 22.22 5.06 2.53
CA VAL A 454 21.58 4.45 1.33
C VAL A 454 22.00 2.98 1.17
N VAL A 455 23.29 2.68 1.43
CA VAL A 455 23.86 1.32 1.36
C VAL A 455 23.22 0.34 2.36
N ARG A 456 22.59 0.85 3.43
CA ARG A 456 21.88 0.02 4.43
C ARG A 456 20.82 -0.85 3.78
N GLY A 457 20.15 -0.38 2.72
CA GLY A 457 19.14 -1.18 2.02
C GLY A 457 19.68 -2.51 1.51
N PHE A 458 20.90 -2.52 0.96
CA PHE A 458 21.56 -3.74 0.51
C PHE A 458 22.07 -4.61 1.68
N SER A 459 22.49 -3.99 2.77
CA SER A 459 22.87 -4.70 4.01
C SER A 459 21.68 -5.45 4.61
N ASP A 460 20.52 -4.79 4.69
CA ASP A 460 19.28 -5.38 5.19
C ASP A 460 18.84 -6.55 4.29
N LEU A 461 18.93 -6.39 2.96
CA LEU A 461 18.68 -7.45 1.99
C LEU A 461 19.55 -8.68 2.25
N CYS A 462 20.86 -8.50 2.37
CA CYS A 462 21.79 -9.61 2.60
C CYS A 462 21.58 -10.27 3.97
N THR A 463 21.22 -9.49 4.99
CA THR A 463 20.95 -9.99 6.35
C THR A 463 19.73 -10.90 6.36
N VAL A 464 18.61 -10.45 5.78
CA VAL A 464 17.39 -11.26 5.70
C VAL A 464 17.60 -12.48 4.79
N GLY A 465 18.29 -12.32 3.66
CA GLY A 465 18.59 -13.42 2.75
C GLY A 465 19.41 -14.52 3.43
N THR A 466 20.48 -14.14 4.15
CA THR A 466 21.33 -15.08 4.90
C THR A 466 20.53 -15.82 5.99
N MET A 467 19.60 -15.15 6.66
CA MET A 467 18.72 -15.76 7.65
C MET A 467 17.82 -16.82 7.01
N ILE A 468 17.13 -16.48 5.92
CA ILE A 468 16.23 -17.38 5.19
C ILE A 468 16.98 -18.61 4.67
N GLU A 469 18.10 -18.40 3.97
CA GLU A 469 18.94 -19.49 3.45
C GLU A 469 19.44 -20.39 4.58
N GLY A 470 19.92 -19.79 5.68
CA GLY A 470 20.38 -20.53 6.85
C GLY A 470 19.28 -21.38 7.49
N SER A 471 18.05 -20.90 7.54
CA SER A 471 16.93 -21.68 8.08
C SER A 471 16.52 -22.83 7.15
N ILE A 472 16.43 -22.58 5.85
CA ILE A 472 16.11 -23.63 4.86
C ILE A 472 17.17 -24.73 4.87
N ASN A 473 18.45 -24.38 4.85
CA ASN A 473 19.54 -25.36 4.82
C ASN A 473 19.58 -26.23 6.09
N ARG A 474 19.41 -25.63 7.27
CA ARG A 474 19.30 -26.40 8.53
C ARG A 474 18.05 -27.30 8.55
N ASN A 475 16.98 -26.90 7.87
CA ASN A 475 15.81 -27.75 7.70
C ASN A 475 16.12 -28.96 6.80
N PHE A 476 16.80 -28.75 5.67
CA PHE A 476 17.26 -29.86 4.82
C PHE A 476 18.18 -30.85 5.56
N GLU A 477 19.06 -30.34 6.42
CA GLU A 477 19.93 -31.18 7.26
C GLU A 477 19.10 -32.07 8.20
N LEU A 478 18.13 -31.50 8.93
CA LEU A 478 17.24 -32.26 9.82
C LEU A 478 16.48 -33.34 9.05
N HIS A 479 16.01 -32.99 7.85
CA HIS A 479 15.16 -33.85 7.05
C HIS A 479 15.93 -34.78 6.13
N LYS A 480 17.26 -34.83 6.11
CA LYS A 480 18.02 -35.66 5.13
C LYS A 480 17.52 -37.10 5.02
N ASN A 481 17.14 -37.71 6.14
CA ASN A 481 16.64 -39.10 6.21
C ASN A 481 15.20 -39.21 6.77
N LEU A 482 14.48 -38.09 6.88
CA LEU A 482 13.16 -38.03 7.51
C LEU A 482 12.14 -37.47 6.51
N ARG A 483 11.16 -38.29 6.13
CA ARG A 483 10.17 -38.00 5.08
C ARG A 483 8.75 -38.36 5.51
N ILE A 484 7.79 -37.67 4.92
CA ILE A 484 6.35 -37.90 5.06
C ILE A 484 5.69 -37.82 3.68
N ASP A 485 4.57 -38.53 3.51
CA ASP A 485 3.86 -38.59 2.23
C ASP A 485 3.16 -37.25 1.89
N THR A 486 2.82 -36.46 2.91
CA THR A 486 2.17 -35.14 2.78
C THR A 486 3.13 -34.02 2.38
N TRP A 487 4.43 -34.28 2.28
CA TRP A 487 5.45 -33.34 1.81
C TRP A 487 6.27 -33.96 0.68
N PRO A 488 5.80 -33.87 -0.58
CA PRO A 488 6.49 -34.44 -1.73
C PRO A 488 7.78 -33.68 -2.07
N ALA A 489 8.69 -34.36 -2.78
CA ALA A 489 9.99 -33.80 -3.19
C ALA A 489 9.89 -32.55 -4.08
N SER A 490 8.76 -32.31 -4.74
CA SER A 490 8.48 -31.08 -5.48
C SER A 490 8.49 -29.85 -4.57
N ASN A 491 8.05 -29.98 -3.32
CA ASN A 491 8.05 -28.86 -2.37
C ASN A 491 9.47 -28.49 -1.93
N ASP A 492 10.37 -29.48 -1.84
CA ASP A 492 11.80 -29.23 -1.59
C ASP A 492 12.43 -28.41 -2.73
N GLU A 493 11.95 -28.57 -3.97
CA GLU A 493 12.43 -27.76 -5.10
C GLU A 493 12.02 -26.29 -4.96
N GLY A 494 10.81 -26.01 -4.49
CA GLY A 494 10.40 -24.65 -4.14
C GLY A 494 11.33 -24.01 -3.11
N LEU A 495 11.73 -24.76 -2.07
CA LEU A 495 12.70 -24.27 -1.08
C LEU A 495 14.10 -24.01 -1.68
N ARG A 496 14.55 -24.85 -2.62
CA ARG A 496 15.82 -24.63 -3.34
C ARG A 496 15.77 -23.39 -4.22
N GLN A 497 14.64 -23.11 -4.86
CA GLN A 497 14.44 -21.89 -5.65
C GLN A 497 14.56 -20.63 -4.79
N ILE A 498 14.02 -20.64 -3.57
CA ILE A 498 14.20 -19.53 -2.62
C ILE A 498 15.69 -19.31 -2.32
N VAL A 499 16.44 -20.38 -2.04
CA VAL A 499 17.89 -20.30 -1.77
C VAL A 499 18.66 -19.79 -2.99
N GLN A 500 18.33 -20.28 -4.19
CA GLN A 500 18.95 -19.81 -5.44
C GLN A 500 18.69 -18.33 -5.67
N TYR A 501 17.47 -17.85 -5.41
CA TYR A 501 17.13 -16.44 -5.49
C TYR A 501 17.96 -15.60 -4.52
N VAL A 502 18.03 -15.99 -3.23
CA VAL A 502 18.88 -15.31 -2.22
C VAL A 502 20.33 -15.20 -2.70
N GLN A 503 20.88 -16.29 -3.23
CA GLN A 503 22.25 -16.31 -3.74
C GLN A 503 22.43 -15.36 -4.94
N ALA A 504 21.47 -15.33 -5.85
CA ALA A 504 21.49 -14.44 -7.01
C ALA A 504 21.51 -12.96 -6.60
N VAL A 505 20.65 -12.55 -5.67
CA VAL A 505 20.53 -11.12 -5.29
C VAL A 505 21.58 -10.66 -4.27
N CYS A 506 22.10 -11.54 -3.41
CA CYS A 506 23.05 -11.16 -2.35
C CYS A 506 24.52 -11.44 -2.70
N ARG A 507 24.81 -12.52 -3.46
CA ARG A 507 26.19 -13.01 -3.69
C ARG A 507 26.68 -12.81 -5.12
N THR A 508 25.78 -12.78 -6.08
CA THR A 508 26.12 -12.51 -7.49
C THR A 508 25.84 -11.07 -7.85
N ASP A 509 26.47 -10.59 -8.93
CA ASP A 509 26.18 -9.29 -9.51
C ASP A 509 25.99 -9.47 -11.02
N PRO A 510 24.76 -9.78 -11.48
CA PRO A 510 24.50 -10.01 -12.90
C PRO A 510 24.87 -8.80 -13.76
N ILE A 511 24.79 -7.58 -13.22
CA ILE A 511 25.12 -6.36 -13.95
C ILE A 511 26.63 -6.22 -14.10
N ALA A 512 27.42 -6.46 -13.05
CA ALA A 512 28.88 -6.51 -13.19
C ALA A 512 29.33 -7.63 -14.13
N ASP A 513 28.67 -8.79 -14.10
CA ASP A 513 28.95 -9.90 -15.01
C ASP A 513 28.66 -9.50 -16.47
N MET A 514 27.53 -8.85 -16.75
CA MET A 514 27.23 -8.29 -18.06
C MET A 514 28.27 -7.23 -18.46
N ARG A 515 28.69 -6.38 -17.53
CA ARG A 515 29.63 -5.27 -17.75
C ARG A 515 31.00 -5.80 -18.17
N SER A 516 31.48 -6.85 -17.52
CA SER A 516 32.76 -7.51 -17.83
C SER A 516 32.83 -8.07 -19.27
N ARG A 517 31.67 -8.42 -19.84
CA ARG A 517 31.55 -8.95 -21.21
C ARG A 517 31.61 -7.86 -22.28
N VAL A 518 31.33 -6.60 -21.93
CA VAL A 518 31.36 -5.47 -22.86
C VAL A 518 32.76 -4.86 -22.88
N ALA A 519 33.46 -4.94 -24.02
CA ALA A 519 34.86 -4.50 -24.15
C ALA A 519 35.10 -3.05 -23.68
N ALA A 520 34.15 -2.14 -23.96
CA ALA A 520 34.24 -0.74 -23.56
C ALA A 520 34.26 -0.52 -22.04
N PHE A 521 33.66 -1.41 -21.25
CA PHE A 521 33.61 -1.30 -19.80
C PHE A 521 34.77 -2.02 -19.07
N ARG A 522 35.63 -2.76 -19.78
CA ARG A 522 36.75 -3.49 -19.15
C ARG A 522 37.78 -2.59 -18.46
N GLN A 523 37.84 -1.32 -18.86
CA GLN A 523 38.77 -0.33 -18.31
C GLN A 523 38.12 0.59 -17.27
N VAL A 524 36.83 0.42 -16.98
CA VAL A 524 36.10 1.24 -16.01
C VAL A 524 35.84 0.40 -14.77
N GLU A 525 36.46 0.81 -13.67
CA GLU A 525 36.18 0.22 -12.37
C GLU A 525 34.84 0.77 -11.87
N VAL A 526 33.89 -0.14 -11.67
CA VAL A 526 32.57 0.17 -11.13
C VAL A 526 32.35 -0.75 -9.95
N GLU A 527 31.87 -0.17 -8.85
CA GLU A 527 31.60 -0.91 -7.62
C GLU A 527 30.67 -2.11 -7.88
N ARG A 528 30.98 -3.24 -7.26
CA ARG A 528 30.11 -4.42 -7.28
C ARG A 528 28.85 -4.17 -6.46
N ASN A 529 27.73 -4.65 -6.97
CA ASN A 529 26.36 -4.46 -6.50
C ASN A 529 25.95 -2.98 -6.47
N ARG A 530 26.55 -2.11 -7.30
CA ARG A 530 26.25 -0.67 -7.32
C ARG A 530 24.76 -0.38 -7.42
N LEU A 531 24.02 -1.06 -8.31
CA LEU A 531 22.58 -0.87 -8.45
C LEU A 531 21.85 -1.13 -7.12
N MET A 532 22.06 -2.29 -6.50
CA MET A 532 21.37 -2.66 -5.25
C MET A 532 21.79 -1.76 -4.08
N LYS A 533 23.08 -1.41 -3.99
CA LYS A 533 23.62 -0.50 -2.96
C LYS A 533 23.06 0.92 -3.05
N ASN A 534 22.62 1.34 -4.23
CA ASN A 534 22.07 2.67 -4.46
C ASN A 534 20.55 2.66 -4.66
N HIS A 535 19.88 1.50 -4.62
CA HIS A 535 18.44 1.40 -4.86
C HIS A 535 17.70 0.67 -3.71
N PRO A 536 17.48 1.35 -2.57
CA PRO A 536 16.82 0.75 -1.40
C PRO A 536 15.40 0.19 -1.69
N VAL A 537 14.62 0.84 -2.55
CA VAL A 537 13.28 0.34 -2.98
C VAL A 537 13.39 -1.06 -3.60
N MET A 538 14.33 -1.25 -4.54
CA MET A 538 14.55 -2.54 -5.20
C MET A 538 15.02 -3.59 -4.19
N CYS A 539 15.88 -3.21 -3.24
CA CYS A 539 16.27 -4.09 -2.13
C CYS A 539 15.06 -4.53 -1.28
N GLY A 540 14.17 -3.61 -0.89
CA GLY A 540 13.00 -3.96 -0.08
C GLY A 540 11.98 -4.83 -0.80
N LEU A 541 11.78 -4.63 -2.11
CA LEU A 541 10.93 -5.52 -2.91
C LEU A 541 11.54 -6.91 -3.08
N ALA A 542 12.85 -7.02 -3.23
CA ALA A 542 13.56 -8.30 -3.22
C ALA A 542 13.44 -9.00 -1.84
N ILE A 543 13.51 -8.25 -0.74
CA ILE A 543 13.23 -8.77 0.61
C ILE A 543 11.80 -9.30 0.71
N TYR A 544 10.81 -8.53 0.24
CA TYR A 544 9.43 -8.96 0.25
C TYR A 544 9.25 -10.26 -0.54
N HIS A 545 9.80 -10.36 -1.75
CA HIS A 545 9.70 -11.54 -2.60
C HIS A 545 10.17 -12.81 -1.88
N MET A 546 11.37 -12.79 -1.30
CA MET A 546 11.89 -13.95 -0.58
C MET A 546 11.15 -14.23 0.73
N LYS A 547 10.75 -13.20 1.50
CA LYS A 547 9.96 -13.37 2.74
C LYS A 547 8.62 -14.00 2.44
N ALA A 548 7.93 -13.55 1.39
CA ALA A 548 6.64 -14.07 0.98
C ALA A 548 6.70 -15.56 0.62
N MET A 549 7.66 -15.96 -0.20
CA MET A 549 7.86 -17.38 -0.55
C MET A 549 8.25 -18.22 0.68
N PHE A 550 9.15 -17.70 1.53
CA PHE A 550 9.58 -18.38 2.75
C PHE A 550 8.42 -18.58 3.73
N TYR A 551 7.58 -17.56 3.89
CA TYR A 551 6.40 -17.57 4.73
C TYR A 551 5.37 -18.63 4.29
N GLU A 552 4.94 -18.60 3.02
CA GLU A 552 3.95 -19.53 2.46
C GLU A 552 4.45 -20.98 2.54
N ALA A 553 5.72 -21.20 2.19
CA ALA A 553 6.36 -22.51 2.31
C ALA A 553 6.46 -22.97 3.77
N GLY A 554 6.77 -22.07 4.70
CA GLY A 554 6.91 -22.36 6.13
C GLY A 554 5.58 -22.78 6.78
N VAL A 555 4.50 -22.05 6.51
CA VAL A 555 3.15 -22.39 7.01
C VAL A 555 2.73 -23.76 6.46
N THR A 556 2.89 -23.97 5.15
CA THR A 556 2.58 -25.24 4.48
C THR A 556 3.40 -26.38 5.06
N PHE A 557 4.69 -26.15 5.32
CA PHE A 557 5.59 -27.13 5.93
C PHE A 557 5.15 -27.50 7.35
N ALA A 558 4.90 -26.51 8.21
CA ALA A 558 4.44 -26.76 9.57
C ALA A 558 3.13 -27.58 9.61
N ASN A 559 2.21 -27.30 8.69
CA ASN A 559 0.94 -28.02 8.55
C ASN A 559 1.13 -29.46 8.05
N ALA A 560 2.02 -29.69 7.08
CA ALA A 560 2.28 -31.04 6.56
C ALA A 560 2.85 -31.98 7.63
N TRP A 561 3.71 -31.47 8.52
CA TRP A 561 4.39 -32.26 9.56
C TRP A 561 3.61 -32.40 10.87
N GLY A 562 2.73 -31.45 11.22
CA GLY A 562 1.93 -31.47 12.44
C GLY A 562 2.70 -31.30 13.76
N SER A 563 4.04 -31.27 13.73
CA SER A 563 4.89 -31.15 14.92
C SER A 563 4.64 -29.85 15.68
N VAL A 564 4.42 -28.74 14.97
CA VAL A 564 4.18 -27.45 15.61
C VAL A 564 2.84 -27.45 16.34
N LEU A 565 1.76 -27.85 15.65
CA LEU A 565 0.42 -27.87 16.20
C LEU A 565 0.29 -28.80 17.42
N PHE A 566 0.82 -30.03 17.32
CA PHE A 566 0.67 -31.01 18.40
C PHE A 566 1.57 -30.70 19.60
N THR A 567 2.76 -30.15 19.38
CA THR A 567 3.59 -29.66 20.49
C THR A 567 2.95 -28.46 21.19
N ALA A 568 2.22 -27.59 20.47
CA ALA A 568 1.45 -26.52 21.10
C ALA A 568 0.34 -27.06 22.03
N HIS A 569 -0.32 -28.16 21.64
CA HIS A 569 -1.29 -28.85 22.52
C HIS A 569 -0.61 -29.42 23.77
N LEU A 570 0.57 -30.02 23.62
CA LEU A 570 1.35 -30.52 24.76
C LEU A 570 1.74 -29.37 25.70
N TYR A 571 2.29 -28.28 25.17
CA TYR A 571 2.69 -27.11 25.96
C TYR A 571 1.50 -26.53 26.73
N SER A 572 0.35 -26.35 26.07
CA SER A 572 -0.88 -25.87 26.72
C SER A 572 -1.34 -26.79 27.86
N ALA A 573 -1.21 -28.12 27.71
CA ALA A 573 -1.55 -29.06 28.76
C ALA A 573 -0.56 -28.98 29.95
N LEU A 574 0.74 -28.85 29.68
CA LEU A 574 1.76 -28.71 30.73
C LEU A 574 1.54 -27.44 31.58
N THR A 575 1.16 -26.34 30.94
CA THR A 575 0.82 -25.08 31.62
C THR A 575 -0.49 -25.21 32.40
N ALA A 576 -1.54 -25.78 31.80
CA ALA A 576 -2.85 -25.93 32.44
C ALA A 576 -2.82 -26.84 33.69
N GLU A 577 -2.03 -27.92 33.64
CA GLU A 577 -1.81 -28.84 34.76
C GLU A 577 -0.81 -28.29 35.80
N LYS A 578 -0.21 -27.12 35.56
CA LYS A 578 0.79 -26.47 36.43
C LYS A 578 2.00 -27.36 36.73
N VAL A 579 2.40 -28.20 35.78
CA VAL A 579 3.56 -29.10 35.91
C VAL A 579 4.84 -28.49 35.32
N ALA A 580 4.71 -27.57 34.36
CA ALA A 580 5.81 -26.75 33.87
C ALA A 580 5.70 -25.33 34.45
N THR A 581 6.82 -24.80 34.90
CA THR A 581 6.96 -23.45 35.48
C THR A 581 7.56 -22.45 34.50
N GLY A 582 8.43 -22.91 33.61
CA GLY A 582 9.08 -22.09 32.59
C GLY A 582 8.14 -21.76 31.42
N ARG A 583 8.29 -20.55 30.88
CA ARG A 583 7.54 -20.05 29.72
C ARG A 583 8.31 -20.29 28.42
N TRP A 584 7.67 -20.89 27.43
CA TRP A 584 8.22 -21.01 26.09
C TRP A 584 7.84 -19.78 25.25
N LYS A 585 8.66 -18.71 25.34
CA LYS A 585 8.39 -17.41 24.71
C LYS A 585 8.08 -17.51 23.21
N ASP A 586 8.80 -18.35 22.46
CA ASP A 586 8.55 -18.55 21.03
C ASP A 586 7.21 -19.27 20.73
N MET A 587 6.79 -20.22 21.58
CA MET A 587 5.48 -20.88 21.46
C MET A 587 4.34 -19.95 21.87
N ASP A 588 4.53 -19.14 22.92
CA ASP A 588 3.57 -18.10 23.32
C ASP A 588 3.33 -17.10 22.19
N LEU A 589 4.40 -16.67 21.51
CA LEU A 589 4.30 -15.81 20.32
C LEU A 589 3.53 -16.50 19.18
N LEU A 590 3.77 -17.78 18.92
CA LEU A 590 2.99 -18.50 17.92
C LEU A 590 1.49 -18.56 18.29
N LEU A 591 1.19 -18.83 19.57
CA LEU A 591 -0.18 -18.88 20.08
C LEU A 591 -0.87 -17.51 19.95
N SER A 592 -0.16 -16.40 20.15
CA SER A 592 -0.72 -15.05 19.95
C SER A 592 -0.97 -14.73 18.49
N ILE A 593 -0.07 -15.13 17.58
CA ILE A 593 -0.23 -14.96 16.12
C ILE A 593 -1.43 -15.76 15.61
N GLN A 594 -1.58 -17.01 16.08
CA GLN A 594 -2.62 -17.90 15.58
C GLN A 594 -3.95 -17.72 16.29
N ASP A 595 -4.03 -17.21 17.52
CA ASP A 595 -5.21 -17.16 18.39
C ASP A 595 -5.72 -18.54 18.86
N GLN A 596 -6.31 -18.61 20.06
CA GLN A 596 -6.70 -19.85 20.73
C GLN A 596 -7.75 -20.64 19.95
N GLU A 597 -8.77 -19.98 19.40
CA GLU A 597 -9.86 -20.63 18.64
C GLU A 597 -9.39 -21.26 17.33
N ARG A 598 -8.18 -20.92 16.88
CA ARG A 598 -7.61 -21.41 15.63
C ARG A 598 -6.58 -22.51 15.88
N MET A 599 -5.93 -22.51 17.05
CA MET A 599 -5.03 -23.58 17.54
C MET A 599 -5.79 -24.77 18.13
N PHE A 600 -6.93 -24.51 18.77
CA PHE A 600 -7.80 -25.51 19.38
C PHE A 600 -9.19 -25.48 18.72
N VAL A 601 -9.86 -26.63 18.67
CA VAL A 601 -11.26 -26.67 18.21
C VAL A 601 -12.14 -26.19 19.35
N GLY A 602 -12.38 -24.88 19.48
CA GLY A 602 -13.05 -24.22 20.63
C GLY A 602 -12.03 -23.59 21.60
N GLU A 603 -12.43 -23.35 22.85
CA GLU A 603 -11.49 -22.86 23.89
C GLU A 603 -10.31 -23.82 24.13
N ALA A 604 -9.19 -23.26 24.61
CA ALA A 604 -8.05 -24.01 25.08
C ALA A 604 -8.47 -25.06 26.12
N PRO A 605 -7.97 -26.31 26.01
CA PRO A 605 -8.39 -27.39 26.89
C PRO A 605 -7.95 -27.13 28.34
N LYS A 606 -8.87 -27.34 29.29
CA LYS A 606 -8.65 -27.08 30.74
C LYS A 606 -8.67 -28.36 31.60
N SER A 607 -8.81 -29.53 30.98
CA SER A 607 -8.87 -30.81 31.69
C SER A 607 -8.37 -31.97 30.84
N ALA A 608 -7.99 -33.07 31.52
CA ALA A 608 -7.49 -34.29 30.92
C ALA A 608 -8.31 -34.82 29.72
N ASP A 609 -9.64 -34.90 29.86
CA ASP A 609 -10.51 -35.40 28.79
C ASP A 609 -10.63 -34.41 27.62
N GLN A 610 -10.44 -33.12 27.87
CA GLN A 610 -10.43 -32.11 26.82
C GLN A 610 -9.16 -32.17 25.99
N TYR A 611 -7.98 -32.46 26.58
CA TYR A 611 -6.72 -32.56 25.83
C TYR A 611 -6.82 -33.58 24.70
N LEU A 612 -7.21 -34.82 25.02
CA LEU A 612 -7.33 -35.90 24.02
C LEU A 612 -8.38 -35.56 22.96
N ARG A 613 -9.53 -35.00 23.36
CA ARG A 613 -10.60 -34.65 22.45
C ARG A 613 -10.18 -33.53 21.49
N ARG A 614 -9.62 -32.43 21.99
CA ARG A 614 -9.17 -31.29 21.16
C ARG A 614 -8.04 -31.70 20.23
N TYR A 615 -7.10 -32.51 20.72
CA TYR A 615 -6.02 -33.09 19.92
C TYR A 615 -6.57 -33.98 18.78
N SER A 616 -7.52 -34.87 19.09
CA SER A 616 -8.12 -35.75 18.09
C SER A 616 -8.89 -34.97 17.01
N LEU A 617 -9.64 -33.94 17.41
CA LEU A 617 -10.30 -33.04 16.45
C LEU A 617 -9.28 -32.30 15.57
N ALA A 618 -8.17 -31.85 16.15
CA ALA A 618 -7.09 -31.20 15.42
C ALA A 618 -6.40 -32.15 14.41
N MET A 619 -6.27 -33.43 14.74
CA MET A 619 -5.77 -34.47 13.82
C MET A 619 -6.75 -34.76 12.66
N GLY A 620 -8.00 -34.28 12.73
CA GLY A 620 -9.01 -34.46 11.69
C GLY A 620 -10.02 -35.58 11.97
N TYR A 621 -10.17 -36.03 13.21
CA TYR A 621 -11.30 -36.89 13.58
C TYR A 621 -12.61 -36.10 13.65
N SER A 622 -13.72 -36.72 13.24
CA SER A 622 -15.05 -36.08 13.27
C SER A 622 -15.55 -35.84 14.70
N ALA A 623 -16.22 -34.71 14.94
CA ALA A 623 -16.91 -34.43 16.20
C ALA A 623 -18.01 -35.47 16.51
N SER A 624 -18.58 -36.12 15.49
CA SER A 624 -19.54 -37.22 15.65
C SER A 624 -18.93 -38.42 16.37
N ASN A 625 -17.61 -38.57 16.36
CA ASN A 625 -16.93 -39.61 17.13
C ASN A 625 -17.06 -39.39 18.64
N PHE A 626 -17.48 -38.21 19.12
CA PHE A 626 -17.61 -37.89 20.55
C PHE A 626 -19.06 -37.57 20.95
N ALA A 627 -20.06 -37.94 20.14
CA ALA A 627 -21.48 -37.67 20.39
C ALA A 627 -22.14 -38.75 21.26
N LYS A 628 -22.98 -38.32 22.23
CA LYS A 628 -23.59 -39.18 23.25
C LYS A 628 -24.46 -40.35 22.73
N ASN A 629 -25.05 -40.24 21.52
CA ASN A 629 -26.02 -41.22 20.98
C ASN A 629 -25.59 -41.82 19.62
N LYS A 630 -24.31 -42.10 19.41
CA LYS A 630 -23.82 -42.63 18.13
C LYS A 630 -23.99 -44.15 17.98
N ARG A 631 -24.07 -44.61 16.73
CA ARG A 631 -24.04 -46.05 16.38
C ARG A 631 -22.61 -46.58 16.55
N ARG A 632 -22.42 -47.69 17.26
CA ARG A 632 -21.09 -48.33 17.41
C ARG A 632 -20.51 -48.69 16.04
N GLN A 633 -19.41 -48.05 15.65
CA GLN A 633 -18.65 -48.33 14.44
C GLN A 633 -17.23 -48.79 14.80
N ASN A 634 -16.66 -49.71 14.01
CA ASN A 634 -15.32 -50.28 14.26
C ASN A 634 -14.16 -49.34 13.86
N ARG A 635 -14.42 -48.25 13.14
CA ARG A 635 -13.42 -47.25 12.74
C ARG A 635 -13.90 -45.86 13.08
N ALA A 636 -13.00 -45.04 13.61
CA ALA A 636 -13.24 -43.62 13.82
C ALA A 636 -13.49 -42.93 12.47
N THR A 637 -14.50 -42.07 12.43
CA THR A 637 -14.87 -41.35 11.21
C THR A 637 -13.97 -40.12 11.05
N ALA A 638 -13.41 -39.91 9.87
CA ALA A 638 -12.66 -38.70 9.56
C ALA A 638 -13.62 -37.50 9.40
N SER A 639 -13.16 -36.32 9.81
CA SER A 639 -13.84 -35.06 9.55
C SER A 639 -13.85 -34.78 8.05
N ALA A 640 -15.00 -34.34 7.51
CA ALA A 640 -15.06 -33.86 6.13
C ALA A 640 -14.18 -32.61 5.89
N ALA A 641 -13.91 -31.83 6.95
CA ALA A 641 -13.04 -30.66 6.87
C ALA A 641 -11.53 -31.00 6.94
N GLY A 642 -11.17 -32.27 7.19
CA GLY A 642 -9.78 -32.69 7.34
C GLY A 642 -9.12 -32.24 8.65
N PRO A 643 -7.78 -32.40 8.76
CA PRO A 643 -7.01 -31.96 9.93
C PRO A 643 -7.00 -30.43 10.04
N ARG A 644 -6.89 -29.95 11.28
CA ARG A 644 -6.72 -28.53 11.55
C ARG A 644 -5.35 -28.09 11.03
N SER A 645 -5.31 -26.93 10.40
CA SER A 645 -4.09 -26.32 9.87
C SER A 645 -3.91 -24.93 10.49
N LEU A 646 -2.66 -24.57 10.74
CA LEU A 646 -2.22 -23.20 10.97
C LEU A 646 -2.65 -22.34 9.78
N ARG A 647 -3.18 -21.16 10.07
CA ARG A 647 -3.65 -20.24 9.04
C ARG A 647 -2.58 -19.25 8.67
N GLU A 648 -2.56 -18.92 7.39
CA GLU A 648 -1.82 -17.79 6.86
C GLU A 648 -2.43 -16.48 7.42
N GLN A 649 -1.63 -15.73 8.18
CA GLN A 649 -1.88 -14.39 8.72
C GLN A 649 -1.29 -13.32 7.78
N ALA A 650 -1.11 -12.08 8.27
CA ALA A 650 -0.52 -10.95 7.53
C ALA A 650 -1.26 -10.65 6.22
N GLU A 651 -2.54 -10.33 6.34
CA GLU A 651 -3.43 -10.30 5.19
C GLU A 651 -3.11 -9.12 4.26
N VAL A 652 -2.69 -7.97 4.78
CA VAL A 652 -2.27 -6.82 3.96
C VAL A 652 -1.00 -7.14 3.19
N SER A 653 -0.01 -7.72 3.88
CA SER A 653 1.26 -8.15 3.29
C SER A 653 1.02 -9.18 2.18
N ARG A 654 0.11 -10.13 2.38
CA ARG A 654 -0.17 -11.20 1.42
C ARG A 654 -0.87 -10.72 0.14
N MET A 655 -1.56 -9.59 0.16
CA MET A 655 -2.21 -9.03 -1.04
C MET A 655 -1.20 -8.76 -2.15
N PHE A 656 0.04 -8.41 -1.79
CA PHE A 656 1.11 -8.13 -2.75
C PHE A 656 1.78 -9.39 -3.33
N MET A 657 1.45 -10.60 -2.84
CA MET A 657 2.05 -11.85 -3.33
C MET A 657 1.71 -12.12 -4.79
N GLN A 658 0.47 -11.81 -5.19
CA GLN A 658 0.04 -12.00 -6.57
C GLN A 658 0.94 -11.22 -7.54
N ARG A 659 1.39 -10.05 -7.11
CA ARG A 659 2.22 -9.16 -7.90
C ARG A 659 3.69 -9.54 -7.83
N TYR A 660 4.27 -9.51 -6.64
CA TYR A 660 5.72 -9.62 -6.50
C TYR A 660 6.22 -11.07 -6.42
N VAL A 661 5.35 -12.08 -6.35
CA VAL A 661 5.77 -13.50 -6.30
C VAL A 661 5.22 -14.27 -7.49
N ARG A 662 3.92 -14.16 -7.77
CA ARG A 662 3.22 -15.01 -8.75
C ARG A 662 3.22 -14.45 -10.18
N GLY A 663 3.89 -13.33 -10.43
CA GLY A 663 3.98 -12.71 -11.76
C GLY A 663 2.62 -12.28 -12.31
N GLY A 664 1.67 -11.93 -11.44
CA GLY A 664 0.33 -11.50 -11.85
C GLY A 664 0.40 -10.30 -12.79
N SER A 665 -0.32 -10.38 -13.92
CA SER A 665 -0.36 -9.32 -14.94
C SER A 665 -0.95 -8.01 -14.42
N THR A 666 -1.73 -8.06 -13.35
CA THR A 666 -2.29 -6.88 -12.68
C THR A 666 -1.28 -6.35 -11.67
N THR A 667 -0.50 -5.36 -12.10
CA THR A 667 0.31 -4.53 -11.19
C THR A 667 -0.56 -3.55 -10.39
N GLU A 668 -1.86 -3.49 -10.67
CA GLU A 668 -2.71 -2.41 -10.20
C GLU A 668 -3.47 -2.74 -8.91
N MET A 669 -3.25 -1.95 -7.86
CA MET A 669 -4.12 -1.92 -6.68
C MET A 669 -5.59 -1.72 -7.07
N THR A 670 -6.41 -2.72 -6.72
CA THR A 670 -7.83 -2.82 -7.03
C THR A 670 -8.68 -2.15 -5.95
N THR A 671 -9.99 -2.10 -6.19
CA THR A 671 -10.91 -1.59 -5.19
C THR A 671 -10.89 -2.41 -3.91
N GLN A 672 -10.94 -3.73 -4.07
CA GLN A 672 -10.87 -4.68 -2.96
C GLN A 672 -9.59 -4.53 -2.14
N ASP A 673 -8.48 -4.18 -2.78
CA ASP A 673 -7.21 -4.00 -2.08
C ASP A 673 -7.26 -2.79 -1.14
N VAL A 674 -7.84 -1.68 -1.60
CA VAL A 674 -8.03 -0.51 -0.73
C VAL A 674 -8.93 -0.85 0.45
N GLU A 675 -10.03 -1.57 0.21
CA GLU A 675 -10.94 -2.00 1.27
C GLU A 675 -10.23 -2.90 2.28
N ASN A 676 -9.43 -3.87 1.82
CA ASN A 676 -8.69 -4.76 2.71
C ASN A 676 -7.67 -4.00 3.58
N VAL A 677 -6.96 -3.01 3.02
CA VAL A 677 -6.04 -2.16 3.78
C VAL A 677 -6.78 -1.39 4.88
N LEU A 678 -7.95 -0.82 4.56
CA LEU A 678 -8.76 -0.03 5.49
C LEU A 678 -9.52 -0.88 6.53
N GLU A 679 -9.91 -2.09 6.17
CA GLU A 679 -10.61 -3.00 7.08
C GLU A 679 -9.68 -3.49 8.18
N LYS A 680 -8.40 -3.67 7.86
CA LYS A 680 -7.39 -4.35 8.69
C LYS A 680 -6.40 -3.39 9.32
N SER A 681 -6.47 -2.11 8.97
CA SER A 681 -5.77 -1.05 9.71
C SER A 681 -6.41 -0.89 11.09
N ASN A 682 -5.81 -1.47 12.12
CA ASN A 682 -6.18 -1.29 13.53
C ASN A 682 -5.67 0.05 14.12
N TRP A 683 -5.47 1.07 13.29
CA TRP A 683 -4.82 2.31 13.68
C TRP A 683 -5.81 3.48 13.73
N LEU A 684 -5.92 4.11 14.90
CA LEU A 684 -6.53 5.42 15.12
C LEU A 684 -5.47 6.50 14.89
N GLU A 685 -5.85 7.59 14.21
CA GLU A 685 -5.18 8.87 14.41
C GLU A 685 -5.40 9.26 15.88
N LEU A 686 -4.34 9.27 16.68
CA LEU A 686 -4.35 10.02 17.93
C LEU A 686 -4.16 11.49 17.55
N ASP A 687 -5.06 12.35 18.03
CA ASP A 687 -4.90 13.79 17.88
C ASP A 687 -3.55 14.17 18.53
N ALA A 688 -2.59 14.61 17.71
CA ALA A 688 -1.44 15.32 18.24
C ALA A 688 -1.99 16.64 18.78
N ASP A 689 -2.05 16.79 20.11
CA ASP A 689 -2.27 18.10 20.71
C ASP A 689 -1.27 19.07 20.07
N GLU A 690 -1.76 20.26 19.68
CA GLU A 690 -0.99 21.32 19.05
C GLU A 690 0.25 21.68 19.90
N GLY A 691 1.37 21.00 19.66
CA GLY A 691 2.55 21.13 20.49
C GLY A 691 3.57 19.99 20.32
N ASP A 692 4.31 20.03 19.23
CA ASP A 692 5.71 19.56 19.12
C ASP A 692 6.03 18.07 19.40
N ALA A 693 5.09 17.15 19.22
CA ALA A 693 5.41 15.73 19.13
C ALA A 693 4.73 15.12 17.89
N GLY A 694 5.52 14.54 16.99
CA GLY A 694 5.02 13.77 15.85
C GLY A 694 4.09 12.63 16.30
N PRO A 695 3.25 12.09 15.39
CA PRO A 695 2.23 11.10 15.75
C PRO A 695 2.85 9.89 16.44
N VAL A 696 2.51 9.70 17.72
CA VAL A 696 2.89 8.52 18.51
C VAL A 696 1.97 7.38 18.08
N LEU A 697 2.56 6.31 17.52
CA LEU A 697 1.84 5.16 17.00
C LEU A 697 2.08 3.94 17.91
N GLU A 698 1.09 3.58 18.73
CA GLU A 698 1.08 2.36 19.55
C GLU A 698 0.33 1.17 18.89
N ARG A 699 0.99 0.00 18.76
CA ARG A 699 0.40 -1.22 18.18
C ARG A 699 -0.72 -1.74 19.08
N GLN A 700 -1.97 -1.50 18.72
CA GLN A 700 -3.10 -1.94 19.54
C GLN A 700 -3.44 -3.42 19.29
N THR A 701 -3.34 -4.21 20.37
CA THR A 701 -3.59 -5.65 20.40
C THR A 701 -5.08 -6.01 20.58
N LYS A 702 -5.98 -5.03 20.78
CA LYS A 702 -7.42 -5.27 20.98
C LYS A 702 -8.24 -4.91 19.75
N ALA A 703 -9.01 -5.89 19.26
CA ALA A 703 -9.84 -5.80 18.05
C ALA A 703 -11.06 -4.84 18.13
N GLU A 704 -11.32 -4.22 19.28
CA GLU A 704 -12.56 -3.48 19.56
C GLU A 704 -12.53 -1.99 19.16
N VAL A 705 -11.37 -1.47 18.76
CA VAL A 705 -11.20 -0.05 18.45
C VAL A 705 -11.28 0.18 16.93
N LYS A 706 -12.31 0.91 16.47
CA LYS A 706 -12.51 1.24 15.05
C LYS A 706 -11.66 2.45 14.65
N SER A 707 -10.95 2.34 13.53
CA SER A 707 -10.22 3.46 12.93
C SER A 707 -11.18 4.57 12.45
N ARG A 708 -10.85 5.85 12.72
CA ARG A 708 -11.57 7.02 12.17
C ARG A 708 -11.63 6.99 10.64
N LEU A 709 -10.56 6.55 9.98
CA LEU A 709 -10.50 6.40 8.51
C LEU A 709 -11.48 5.35 8.01
N LYS A 710 -11.64 4.24 8.74
CA LYS A 710 -12.63 3.19 8.43
C LYS A 710 -14.06 3.71 8.57
N ASP A 711 -14.34 4.53 9.59
CA ASP A 711 -15.66 5.13 9.78
C ASP A 711 -15.93 6.24 8.74
N LYS A 712 -14.94 7.07 8.41
CA LYS A 712 -15.00 8.04 7.30
C LYS A 712 -15.27 7.33 5.97
N TRP A 713 -14.57 6.23 5.69
CA TRP A 713 -14.80 5.42 4.49
C TRP A 713 -16.21 4.82 4.45
N LYS A 714 -16.68 4.21 5.56
CA LYS A 714 -18.05 3.65 5.64
C LYS A 714 -19.15 4.69 5.47
N THR A 715 -18.91 5.92 5.91
CA THR A 715 -19.91 7.00 5.88
C THR A 715 -19.88 7.79 4.58
N LYS A 716 -18.70 8.03 4.00
CA LYS A 716 -18.52 8.96 2.88
C LYS A 716 -17.96 8.33 1.60
N GLN A 717 -17.41 7.11 1.66
CA GLN A 717 -16.65 6.49 0.56
C GLN A 717 -15.60 7.44 -0.04
N GLN A 718 -14.87 8.19 0.81
CA GLN A 718 -13.83 9.12 0.36
C GLN A 718 -12.58 8.95 1.22
N ILE A 719 -11.42 8.79 0.57
CA ILE A 719 -10.10 8.80 1.22
C ILE A 719 -9.07 9.46 0.29
N SER A 720 -8.17 10.25 0.87
CA SER A 720 -7.05 10.82 0.11
C SER A 720 -6.01 9.75 -0.22
N ILE A 721 -5.28 9.91 -1.33
CA ILE A 721 -4.18 9.00 -1.67
C ILE A 721 -3.08 9.02 -0.58
N PRO A 722 -2.66 10.18 -0.04
CA PRO A 722 -1.72 10.24 1.08
C PRO A 722 -2.13 9.38 2.29
N ASP A 723 -3.38 9.45 2.73
CA ASP A 723 -3.84 8.74 3.93
C ASP A 723 -3.92 7.24 3.71
N LEU A 724 -4.30 6.82 2.49
CA LEU A 724 -4.22 5.42 2.10
C LEU A 724 -2.78 4.91 2.19
N LEU A 725 -1.80 5.65 1.69
CA LEU A 725 -0.40 5.24 1.70
C LEU A 725 0.19 5.19 3.12
N ARG A 726 -0.16 6.15 3.98
CA ARG A 726 0.19 6.11 5.40
C ARG A 726 -0.41 4.87 6.07
N THR A 727 -1.68 4.63 5.83
CA THR A 727 -2.39 3.45 6.37
C THR A 727 -1.75 2.15 5.89
N LEU A 728 -1.44 2.04 4.59
CA LEU A 728 -0.77 0.89 4.01
C LEU A 728 0.59 0.62 4.66
N ARG A 729 1.45 1.63 4.77
CA ARG A 729 2.77 1.53 5.42
C ARG A 729 2.63 1.02 6.85
N MET A 730 1.71 1.60 7.63
CA MET A 730 1.48 1.22 9.02
C MET A 730 0.96 -0.22 9.16
N SER A 731 0.03 -0.63 8.31
CA SER A 731 -0.48 -2.00 8.30
C SER A 731 0.60 -3.02 7.95
N LEU A 732 1.45 -2.73 6.95
CA LEU A 732 2.59 -3.58 6.60
C LEU A 732 3.59 -3.68 7.76
N GLN A 733 3.90 -2.56 8.43
CA GLN A 733 4.79 -2.54 9.59
C GLN A 733 4.22 -3.36 10.76
N ALA A 734 2.91 -3.29 11.01
CA ALA A 734 2.26 -4.02 12.09
C ALA A 734 2.26 -5.54 11.87
N GLU A 735 2.19 -5.98 10.61
CA GLU A 735 2.17 -7.40 10.22
C GLU A 735 3.56 -8.06 10.16
N ILE A 736 4.65 -7.34 10.49
CA ILE A 736 6.02 -7.88 10.38
C ILE A 736 6.18 -9.14 11.24
N VAL A 737 5.59 -9.18 12.43
CA VAL A 737 5.72 -10.33 13.34
C VAL A 737 5.11 -11.58 12.73
N GLU A 738 3.90 -11.44 12.20
CA GLU A 738 3.13 -12.49 11.55
C GLU A 738 3.82 -12.96 10.26
N PHE A 739 4.28 -12.01 9.43
CA PHE A 739 4.83 -12.29 8.12
C PHE A 739 6.29 -12.77 8.14
N SER A 740 7.02 -12.50 9.22
CA SER A 740 8.44 -12.87 9.36
C SER A 740 8.67 -14.06 10.30
N PHE A 741 7.61 -14.69 10.80
CA PHE A 741 7.72 -15.83 11.70
C PHE A 741 8.34 -17.05 10.98
N ASP A 742 9.49 -17.52 11.47
CA ASP A 742 10.19 -18.68 10.89
C ASP A 742 9.58 -20.02 11.39
N TYR A 743 8.58 -20.47 10.65
CA TYR A 743 7.91 -21.76 10.88
C TYR A 743 8.84 -22.97 10.74
N PHE A 744 9.92 -22.89 9.96
CA PHE A 744 10.89 -23.99 9.86
C PHE A 744 11.71 -24.10 11.14
N LEU A 745 12.18 -22.99 11.70
CA LEU A 745 12.85 -22.98 13.00
C LEU A 745 11.91 -23.49 14.09
N MET A 746 10.65 -23.04 14.10
CA MET A 746 9.66 -23.53 15.06
C MET A 746 9.45 -25.04 14.93
N HIS A 747 9.32 -25.54 13.71
CA HIS A 747 9.25 -26.98 13.43
C HIS A 747 10.46 -27.72 14.01
N ARG A 748 11.69 -27.23 13.75
CA ARG A 748 12.93 -27.88 14.23
C ARG A 748 12.98 -27.92 15.76
N GLN A 749 12.55 -26.86 16.46
CA GLN A 749 12.51 -26.85 17.92
C GLN A 749 11.47 -27.83 18.46
N CYS A 750 10.26 -27.83 17.91
CA CYS A 750 9.24 -28.81 18.27
C CYS A 750 9.71 -30.25 18.01
N TRP A 751 10.41 -30.51 16.90
CA TRP A 751 10.92 -31.83 16.58
C TRP A 751 12.01 -32.30 17.56
N ARG A 752 12.92 -31.39 17.95
CA ARG A 752 13.95 -31.67 18.97
C ARG A 752 13.32 -32.01 20.31
N LEU A 753 12.33 -31.22 20.75
CA LEU A 753 11.59 -31.50 21.98
C LEU A 753 10.90 -32.86 21.92
N LEU A 754 10.21 -33.19 20.82
CA LEU A 754 9.54 -34.49 20.65
C LEU A 754 10.52 -35.67 20.63
N ARG A 755 11.71 -35.53 20.06
CA ARG A 755 12.78 -36.56 20.11
C ARG A 755 13.22 -36.82 21.55
N THR A 756 13.56 -35.76 22.28
CA THR A 756 13.99 -35.87 23.69
C THR A 756 12.86 -36.44 24.56
N LEU A 757 11.62 -36.03 24.32
CA LEU A 757 10.45 -36.55 25.01
C LEU A 757 10.24 -38.04 24.73
N LYS A 758 10.39 -38.46 23.48
CA LYS A 758 10.30 -39.87 23.08
C LYS A 758 11.32 -40.69 23.84
N ASP A 759 12.59 -40.28 23.86
CA ASP A 759 13.63 -41.02 24.58
C ASP A 759 13.38 -41.05 26.10
N ALA A 760 12.92 -39.94 26.69
CA ALA A 760 12.58 -39.86 28.11
C ALA A 760 11.38 -40.72 28.51
N THR A 761 10.43 -40.94 27.61
CA THR A 761 9.17 -41.68 27.89
C THR A 761 9.17 -43.11 27.35
N GLN A 762 10.12 -43.47 26.48
CA GLN A 762 10.17 -44.74 25.76
C GLN A 762 10.07 -45.98 26.65
N PRO A 763 10.80 -46.11 27.78
CA PRO A 763 10.69 -47.30 28.63
C PRO A 763 9.26 -47.56 29.09
N ARG A 764 8.58 -46.50 29.54
CA ARG A 764 7.22 -46.56 30.06
C ARG A 764 6.19 -46.74 28.95
N MET A 765 6.34 -46.04 27.84
CA MET A 765 5.46 -46.18 26.67
C MET A 765 5.52 -47.59 26.07
N THR A 766 6.71 -48.21 26.04
CA THR A 766 6.91 -49.57 25.54
C THR A 766 6.26 -50.62 26.45
N GLU A 767 6.33 -50.42 27.77
CA GLU A 767 5.64 -51.28 28.74
C GLU A 767 4.12 -51.24 28.56
N ILE A 768 3.57 -50.06 28.30
CA ILE A 768 2.13 -49.80 28.23
C ILE A 768 1.52 -50.21 26.87
N PHE A 769 2.13 -49.78 25.77
CA PHE A 769 1.58 -49.93 24.41
C PHE A 769 2.31 -50.98 23.56
N GLY A 770 3.43 -51.52 24.05
CA GLY A 770 4.32 -52.42 23.31
C GLY A 770 5.33 -51.69 22.42
N GLN A 771 6.29 -52.43 21.86
CA GLN A 771 7.38 -51.87 21.04
C GLN A 771 6.90 -51.21 19.73
N GLY A 772 5.68 -51.52 19.26
CA GLY A 772 5.14 -51.03 17.98
C GLY A 772 4.30 -49.76 18.08
N TYR A 773 4.30 -49.04 19.21
CA TYR A 773 3.46 -47.83 19.35
C TYR A 773 3.93 -46.67 18.46
N LEU A 774 5.23 -46.63 18.14
CA LEU A 774 5.85 -45.78 17.11
C LEU A 774 6.74 -46.65 16.22
N GLU A 775 6.33 -46.88 14.99
CA GLU A 775 7.07 -47.67 13.99
C GLU A 775 8.14 -46.86 13.28
N ARG A 776 7.90 -45.56 13.08
CA ARG A 776 8.76 -44.65 12.32
C ARG A 776 8.93 -43.33 13.03
N GLU A 777 10.07 -42.68 12.84
CA GLU A 777 10.35 -41.38 13.45
C GLU A 777 9.36 -40.30 13.00
N ASN A 778 8.84 -40.38 11.78
CA ASN A 778 7.84 -39.43 11.29
C ASN A 778 6.49 -39.48 12.04
N GLN A 779 6.29 -40.45 12.93
CA GLN A 779 5.13 -40.56 13.82
C GLN A 779 5.35 -39.85 15.17
N LEU A 780 6.51 -39.22 15.41
CA LEU A 780 6.81 -38.49 16.66
C LEU A 780 5.70 -37.54 17.12
N PRO A 781 5.03 -36.77 16.24
CA PRO A 781 3.94 -35.90 16.68
C PRO A 781 2.77 -36.66 17.36
N PHE A 782 2.58 -37.95 17.05
CA PHE A 782 1.55 -38.80 17.67
C PHE A 782 1.85 -39.19 19.12
N LEU A 783 3.09 -39.02 19.59
CA LEU A 783 3.47 -39.23 20.98
C LEU A 783 2.61 -38.41 21.95
N VAL A 784 2.25 -37.19 21.56
CA VAL A 784 1.36 -36.31 22.35
C VAL A 784 -0.01 -36.95 22.56
N GLY A 785 -0.57 -37.54 21.51
CA GLY A 785 -1.84 -38.27 21.58
C GLY A 785 -1.80 -39.47 22.53
N TYR A 786 -0.69 -40.22 22.56
CA TYR A 786 -0.50 -41.33 23.50
C TYR A 786 -0.43 -40.87 24.96
N ILE A 787 0.21 -39.72 25.23
CA ILE A 787 0.24 -39.12 26.57
C ILE A 787 -1.18 -38.73 27.00
N PHE A 788 -1.91 -38.00 26.14
CA PHE A 788 -3.28 -37.59 26.44
C PHE A 788 -4.25 -38.76 26.58
N LEU A 789 -4.02 -39.86 25.86
CA LEU A 789 -4.80 -41.09 26.00
C LEU A 789 -4.72 -41.67 27.41
N LEU A 790 -3.55 -41.62 28.03
CA LEU A 790 -3.34 -42.11 29.40
C LEU A 790 -3.94 -41.18 30.45
N MET A 791 -4.07 -39.89 30.13
CA MET A 791 -4.68 -38.91 31.02
C MET A 791 -6.21 -39.00 31.03
N SER A 792 -6.82 -39.36 29.89
CA SER A 792 -8.28 -39.41 29.80
C SER A 792 -8.85 -40.47 30.75
N GLN A 793 -9.79 -40.05 31.59
CA GLN A 793 -10.46 -40.93 32.56
C GLN A 793 -11.65 -41.65 31.93
N ASP A 794 -12.10 -41.16 30.77
CA ASP A 794 -13.19 -41.70 29.99
C ASP A 794 -12.71 -42.84 29.06
N GLN A 795 -13.04 -44.07 29.46
CA GLN A 795 -12.69 -45.28 28.71
C GLN A 795 -13.34 -45.34 27.32
N ASP A 796 -14.45 -44.61 27.12
CA ASP A 796 -15.12 -44.56 25.84
C ASP A 796 -14.35 -43.63 24.90
N ILE A 797 -13.99 -42.41 25.30
CA ILE A 797 -13.21 -41.46 24.45
C ILE A 797 -11.91 -42.08 23.90
N ALA A 798 -11.21 -42.87 24.72
CA ALA A 798 -10.00 -43.57 24.34
C ALA A 798 -10.21 -44.69 23.31
N LYS A 799 -11.27 -45.50 23.44
CA LYS A 799 -11.69 -46.47 22.40
C LYS A 799 -12.18 -45.77 21.14
N GLU A 800 -12.82 -44.62 21.29
CA GLU A 800 -13.46 -43.85 20.24
C GLU A 800 -12.47 -43.11 19.33
N ALA A 801 -11.27 -42.77 19.84
CA ALA A 801 -10.15 -42.26 19.07
C ALA A 801 -9.38 -43.35 18.28
N GLY A 802 -9.78 -44.62 18.37
CA GLY A 802 -9.14 -45.73 17.66
C GLY A 802 -7.80 -46.18 18.23
N LEU A 803 -7.42 -45.70 19.41
CA LEU A 803 -6.17 -46.02 20.08
C LEU A 803 -6.35 -47.26 20.98
N ARG A 804 -5.34 -48.14 21.04
CA ARG A 804 -5.38 -49.33 21.91
C ARG A 804 -5.33 -48.89 23.38
N LEU A 805 -6.40 -49.16 24.12
CA LEU A 805 -6.45 -48.92 25.56
C LEU A 805 -5.39 -49.76 26.29
N PRO A 806 -4.63 -49.17 27.22
CA PRO A 806 -3.81 -49.93 28.14
C PRO A 806 -4.65 -50.67 29.17
N SER A 807 -4.06 -51.66 29.85
CA SER A 807 -4.73 -52.35 30.96
C SER A 807 -5.04 -51.38 32.11
N ALA A 808 -6.04 -51.71 32.94
CA ALA A 808 -6.54 -50.82 34.00
C ALA A 808 -5.46 -50.35 35.02
N ASN A 809 -4.32 -51.04 35.09
CA ASN A 809 -3.25 -50.80 36.05
C ASN A 809 -2.33 -49.62 35.69
N PHE A 810 -2.47 -49.02 34.50
CA PHE A 810 -1.53 -48.00 34.00
C PHE A 810 -2.02 -46.55 34.13
N ARG A 811 -3.18 -46.30 34.77
CA ARG A 811 -3.73 -44.93 34.92
C ARG A 811 -2.86 -44.00 35.78
N THR A 812 -2.00 -44.53 36.64
CA THR A 812 -1.02 -43.76 37.43
C THR A 812 0.19 -43.28 36.60
N ALA A 813 0.42 -43.85 35.41
CA ALA A 813 1.55 -43.48 34.55
C ALA A 813 1.37 -42.14 33.83
N SER A 814 0.15 -41.60 33.77
CA SER A 814 -0.15 -40.37 33.02
C SER A 814 0.52 -39.13 33.61
N ARG A 815 0.44 -38.96 34.94
CA ARG A 815 1.13 -37.89 35.66
C ARG A 815 2.64 -37.99 35.54
N GLU A 816 3.18 -39.20 35.67
CA GLU A 816 4.62 -39.47 35.48
C GLU A 816 5.10 -39.04 34.09
N LEU A 817 4.34 -39.35 33.03
CA LEU A 817 4.70 -38.98 31.66
C LEU A 817 4.60 -37.46 31.41
N LEU A 818 3.63 -36.78 32.02
CA LEU A 818 3.55 -35.32 31.99
C LEU A 818 4.70 -34.66 32.74
N GLU A 819 5.06 -35.16 33.92
CA GLU A 819 6.20 -34.65 34.69
C GLU A 819 7.51 -34.84 33.91
N ARG A 820 7.70 -35.98 33.23
CA ARG A 820 8.82 -36.17 32.29
C ARG A 820 8.78 -35.18 31.13
N ALA A 821 7.60 -34.89 30.57
CA ALA A 821 7.45 -33.91 29.50
C ALA A 821 7.77 -32.48 29.98
N ALA A 822 7.36 -32.12 31.19
CA ALA A 822 7.74 -30.87 31.84
C ALA A 822 9.25 -30.78 32.01
N VAL A 823 9.93 -31.82 32.53
CA VAL A 823 11.39 -31.86 32.66
C VAL A 823 12.10 -31.65 31.32
N VAL A 824 11.60 -32.25 30.23
CA VAL A 824 12.16 -32.05 28.89
C VAL A 824 11.98 -30.61 28.41
N LEU A 825 10.81 -30.01 28.65
CA LEU A 825 10.54 -28.61 28.32
C LEU A 825 11.44 -27.67 29.13
N GLU A 826 11.54 -27.86 30.44
CA GLU A 826 12.39 -27.07 31.33
C GLU A 826 13.88 -27.22 30.97
N GLY A 827 14.31 -28.42 30.56
CA GLY A 827 15.65 -28.64 30.03
C GLY A 827 15.92 -27.79 28.77
N MET A 828 14.97 -27.70 27.85
CA MET A 828 15.06 -26.84 26.66
C MET A 828 15.11 -25.35 27.04
N ILE A 829 14.33 -24.93 28.03
CA ILE A 829 14.32 -23.55 28.54
C ILE A 829 15.65 -23.21 29.21
N SER A 830 16.22 -24.13 30.00
CA SER A 830 17.48 -23.90 30.73
C SER A 830 18.68 -23.62 29.81
N VAL A 831 18.63 -24.09 28.56
CA VAL A 831 19.70 -23.88 27.56
C VAL A 831 19.42 -22.69 26.63
N GLY A 832 18.37 -21.90 26.88
CA GLY A 832 18.06 -20.69 26.11
C GLY A 832 17.33 -20.93 24.79
N ALA A 833 16.82 -22.16 24.55
CA ALA A 833 16.16 -22.52 23.29
C ALA A 833 14.68 -22.06 23.22
N GLU A 834 14.16 -21.43 24.28
CA GLU A 834 12.78 -20.94 24.41
C GLU A 834 12.52 -19.61 23.70
N LYS A 835 13.57 -18.86 23.32
CA LYS A 835 13.48 -17.48 22.83
C LYS A 835 14.29 -17.20 21.56
N VAL A 836 14.56 -18.22 20.75
CA VAL A 836 15.40 -18.06 19.55
C VAL A 836 14.69 -17.22 18.50
N LEU A 837 13.39 -17.45 18.26
CA LEU A 837 12.60 -16.68 17.29
C LEU A 837 12.40 -15.24 17.76
N THR A 838 12.03 -15.06 19.03
CA THR A 838 11.92 -13.72 19.64
C THR A 838 13.24 -12.95 19.61
N THR A 839 14.38 -13.63 19.76
CA THR A 839 15.72 -13.02 19.59
C THR A 839 16.00 -12.64 18.13
N ILE A 840 15.61 -13.47 17.15
CA ILE A 840 15.71 -13.12 15.73
C ILE A 840 14.85 -11.89 15.41
N MET A 841 13.63 -11.84 15.94
CA MET A 841 12.73 -10.70 15.76
C MET A 841 13.32 -9.40 16.29
N ARG A 842 13.94 -9.43 17.47
CA ARG A 842 14.68 -8.28 18.02
C ARG A 842 15.86 -7.90 17.12
N ASN A 843 16.72 -8.85 16.78
CA ASN A 843 18.00 -8.55 16.15
C ASN A 843 17.90 -8.21 14.65
N VAL A 844 16.91 -8.76 13.95
CA VAL A 844 16.75 -8.59 12.50
C VAL A 844 15.70 -7.54 12.17
N TYR A 845 14.61 -7.47 12.95
CA TYR A 845 13.46 -6.62 12.66
C TYR A 845 13.28 -5.48 13.67
N ASN A 846 14.15 -5.37 14.69
CA ASN A 846 14.06 -4.38 15.75
C ASN A 846 12.71 -4.42 16.50
N ILE A 847 12.15 -5.62 16.67
CA ILE A 847 10.89 -5.84 17.39
C ILE A 847 11.19 -6.43 18.76
N GLU A 848 10.93 -5.65 19.79
CA GLU A 848 10.99 -6.12 21.18
C GLU A 848 9.63 -6.68 21.62
N PHE A 849 9.69 -7.73 22.43
CA PHE A 849 8.51 -8.29 23.08
C PHE A 849 8.69 -8.12 24.59
N GLU A 850 7.89 -7.24 25.18
CA GLU A 850 7.56 -7.29 26.60
C GLU A 850 6.43 -8.31 26.73
N LEU A 851 6.76 -9.54 27.08
CA LEU A 851 5.76 -10.47 27.60
C LEU A 851 5.69 -10.14 29.09
N ASP A 852 4.55 -9.62 29.58
CA ASP A 852 4.33 -9.29 30.99
C ASP A 852 4.93 -10.39 31.89
N GLU A 853 6.02 -10.06 32.59
CA GLU A 853 6.69 -11.01 33.48
C GLU A 853 6.01 -11.09 34.86
N ASP A 854 4.97 -10.29 35.14
CA ASP A 854 4.33 -10.23 36.46
C ASP A 854 2.81 -10.01 36.40
N GLU A 855 2.03 -11.08 36.59
CA GLU A 855 0.74 -11.00 37.30
C GLU A 855 0.70 -12.10 38.37
N GLU A 856 0.78 -11.65 39.62
CA GLU A 856 0.41 -12.31 40.88
C GLU A 856 1.25 -13.51 41.37
N GLN A 857 2.37 -13.20 42.04
CA GLN A 857 2.69 -13.93 43.27
C GLN A 857 1.68 -13.50 44.34
N PRO A 858 0.82 -14.38 44.88
CA PRO A 858 -0.04 -14.01 45.99
C PRO A 858 0.84 -13.73 47.20
N ASN A 859 0.73 -12.52 47.75
CA ASN A 859 1.29 -12.14 49.03
C ASN A 859 0.94 -13.20 50.08
N VAL A 860 1.96 -13.97 50.50
CA VAL A 860 1.88 -14.77 51.72
C VAL A 860 2.27 -13.83 52.86
N GLU A 861 1.28 -13.23 53.49
CA GLU A 861 1.47 -12.61 54.81
C GLU A 861 1.76 -13.70 55.84
N THR A 862 2.85 -13.53 56.56
CA THR A 862 3.28 -14.25 57.77
C THR A 862 2.34 -14.04 58.95
#